data_AF-A0A6A6X6X3-F1
#
_entry.id   AF-A0A6A6X6X3-F1
#
_cell.length_a   1.000
_cell.length_b   1.000
_cell.length_c   1.000
_cell.angle_alpha   90.00
_cell.angle_beta   90.00
_cell.angle_gamma   90.00
#
_symmetry.space_group_name_H-M   'P 1'
#
loop_
_entity.id
_entity.type
_entity.pdbx_description
1 polymer ?
#
loop_
_entity_poly.entity_id
_entity_poly.type
_entity_poly.pdbx_seq_one_letter_code
_entity_poly.pdbx_strand_id
1 'polypeptide(L)'
;MDIDVSLNVRVPFNQKWEIHKPLLQRLYLEENFKLPKIKNIMRDEHDFDAEVHQYKYRFDKWGWKKSMSSKTKAGIVDKSQKRLNAGQGTVVRYQTRVVDTRKLIRFEKAQRKKQISAILFAPNDGRTFMNWNLPYRALLRHFPQLMDHPSPLAMSVSTPSDVSIASPAADTALSPGLAQAVSLRTARQNAALFVAGDFEGLLRVFSDEDKKVFSTWMYEFWYFGFITAKHWGRGPRHWTVDDLWQDFQYATSPGLLAPTPTAHLYSLDPRSPDSEHHAVMQASAPPLLCRWSIHISMVEYDDIEWLDEDAQAGSGDALSQAWPDQWLTEPLEQKLQDGLESNSFSTVQASQLPVDLGYISQTARKSQDEIWREGIGFAIMGRNFELLERMIKPQSPEERTALSKRDVRGIYPAHLAATYLDGGKTCCQIMELLFSVSNKFDRGAFDRDSKGHTVFDALMLRILRSHSDTPLEIVDDTLRGVQSYAGEEVDICGRWDAESDSYRKLIDGGAVKVPLSWKHKFCHTSIQAICHCIGECGFLPGTSGLFLKRCFSCGLKLELQPLHTMVLTAVQLLKNGMDGEDLFGMICCLFQLNVANINCDPSFSKSHVSTHLLQDGIDHDGCAHEELSPFELAMRVDVTAQQCGSPEAQKGWAAFVLILQQIEEQHRWHDGDRPELHEFPLMKEIFHEDGLGFPAPCEHIEGPDDRRAFGRNTRLGHVWAACQAEFLTYRRQQESHPWLSEHITIDAILECLQTGDSGVLPHVRNKMLGLYCACGLYEGWRTVSRREKACASYFSNLDDWHRTSFIESFDE
;
A
#
# COMPACT_ATOMS: atom_id res chain seq x y z
N MET A 1 -37.76 -42.08 53.81
CA MET A 1 -38.75 -42.97 53.17
C MET A 1 -38.03 -44.29 52.93
N ASP A 2 -38.18 -45.18 53.90
CA ASP A 2 -37.58 -46.52 53.90
C ASP A 2 -38.22 -47.35 52.79
N ILE A 3 -37.40 -47.86 51.87
CA ILE A 3 -37.82 -48.88 50.92
C ILE A 3 -37.50 -50.23 51.57
N ASP A 4 -38.59 -50.91 51.90
CA ASP A 4 -38.69 -52.24 52.49
C ASP A 4 -37.75 -53.26 51.83
N VAL A 5 -36.88 -53.86 52.65
CA VAL A 5 -35.83 -54.84 52.27
C VAL A 5 -36.43 -56.22 51.96
N SER A 6 -37.75 -56.41 52.08
CA SER A 6 -38.40 -57.71 51.89
C SER A 6 -38.81 -58.09 50.45
N LEU A 7 -38.59 -57.24 49.45
CA LEU A 7 -39.00 -57.49 48.05
C LEU A 7 -37.95 -58.18 47.16
N ASN A 8 -36.72 -58.43 47.63
CA ASN A 8 -35.59 -58.77 46.75
C ASN A 8 -35.46 -60.28 46.40
N VAL A 9 -36.38 -61.13 46.87
CA VAL A 9 -36.30 -62.61 46.71
C VAL A 9 -37.12 -63.15 45.52
N ARG A 10 -37.98 -62.34 44.87
CA ARG A 10 -38.80 -62.81 43.72
C ARG A 10 -38.65 -62.03 42.41
N VAL A 11 -37.74 -61.06 42.36
CA VAL A 11 -37.53 -60.23 41.16
C VAL A 11 -36.47 -60.89 40.26
N PRO A 12 -36.78 -61.23 39.00
CA PRO A 12 -35.82 -61.74 38.03
C PRO A 12 -34.57 -60.84 37.94
N PHE A 13 -33.38 -61.43 37.84
CA PHE A 13 -32.11 -60.69 37.81
C PHE A 13 -32.08 -59.52 36.79
N ASN A 14 -32.76 -59.69 35.66
CA ASN A 14 -32.89 -58.62 34.65
C ASN A 14 -33.71 -57.41 35.11
N GLN A 15 -34.67 -57.59 36.02
CA GLN A 15 -35.48 -56.50 36.59
C GLN A 15 -34.74 -55.79 37.75
N LYS A 16 -33.84 -56.49 38.47
CA LYS A 16 -32.96 -55.87 39.48
C LYS A 16 -32.11 -54.73 38.91
N TRP A 17 -31.71 -54.81 37.64
CA TRP A 17 -31.00 -53.72 36.95
C TRP A 17 -31.79 -52.40 36.94
N GLU A 18 -33.11 -52.44 36.72
CA GLU A 18 -33.92 -51.21 36.70
C GLU A 18 -34.19 -50.69 38.12
N ILE A 19 -34.28 -51.58 39.13
CA ILE A 19 -34.40 -51.20 40.55
C ILE A 19 -33.15 -50.46 41.04
N HIS A 20 -31.96 -50.99 40.71
CA HIS A 20 -30.69 -50.40 41.12
C HIS A 20 -30.22 -49.26 40.20
N LYS A 21 -30.94 -48.99 39.11
CA LYS A 21 -30.58 -47.95 38.15
C LYS A 21 -30.35 -46.57 38.78
N PRO A 22 -31.17 -46.06 39.72
CA PRO A 22 -30.93 -44.77 40.37
C PRO A 22 -29.63 -44.75 41.19
N LEU A 23 -29.34 -45.84 41.90
CA LEU A 23 -28.13 -46.00 42.71
C LEU A 23 -26.87 -46.13 41.82
N LEU A 24 -26.94 -46.99 40.80
CA LEU A 24 -25.85 -47.17 39.82
C LEU A 24 -25.58 -45.88 39.05
N GLN A 25 -26.62 -45.11 38.75
CA GLN A 25 -26.51 -43.77 38.17
C GLN A 25 -25.73 -42.86 39.13
N ARG A 26 -26.09 -42.78 40.40
CA ARG A 26 -25.34 -41.98 41.39
C ARG A 26 -23.89 -42.44 41.52
N LEU A 27 -23.61 -43.73 41.70
CA LEU A 27 -22.25 -44.26 41.89
C LEU A 27 -21.35 -44.10 40.64
N TYR A 28 -21.89 -44.42 39.45
CA TYR A 28 -21.14 -44.38 38.20
C TYR A 28 -21.00 -42.98 37.62
N LEU A 29 -22.11 -42.23 37.66
CA LEU A 29 -22.19 -40.91 37.08
C LEU A 29 -21.79 -39.84 38.12
N GLU A 30 -22.52 -39.66 39.22
CA GLU A 30 -22.33 -38.54 40.15
C GLU A 30 -21.04 -38.65 40.98
N GLU A 31 -20.81 -39.79 41.63
CA GLU A 31 -19.64 -40.04 42.50
C GLU A 31 -18.39 -40.48 41.71
N ASN A 32 -18.52 -40.69 40.40
CA ASN A 32 -17.45 -41.02 39.46
C ASN A 32 -16.61 -42.26 39.83
N PHE A 33 -17.18 -43.25 40.53
CA PHE A 33 -16.45 -44.47 40.88
C PHE A 33 -16.08 -45.31 39.64
N LYS A 34 -14.96 -46.03 39.72
CA LYS A 34 -14.55 -47.00 38.69
C LYS A 34 -15.42 -48.25 38.80
N LEU A 35 -15.71 -48.90 37.67
CA LEU A 35 -16.55 -50.11 37.62
C LEU A 35 -16.17 -51.20 38.63
N PRO A 36 -14.88 -51.49 38.92
CA PRO A 36 -14.52 -52.47 39.95
C PRO A 36 -14.99 -52.07 41.36
N LYS A 37 -14.94 -50.78 41.69
CA LYS A 37 -15.42 -50.27 42.97
C LYS A 37 -16.95 -50.33 43.07
N ILE A 38 -17.65 -50.02 41.98
CA ILE A 38 -19.11 -50.12 41.90
C ILE A 38 -19.55 -51.58 42.02
N LYS A 39 -18.86 -52.51 41.34
CA LYS A 39 -19.11 -53.95 41.47
C LYS A 39 -19.02 -54.39 42.94
N ASN A 40 -17.96 -53.98 43.64
CA ASN A 40 -17.79 -54.32 45.06
C ASN A 40 -18.91 -53.73 45.93
N ILE A 41 -19.24 -52.44 45.77
CA ILE A 41 -20.33 -51.79 46.53
C ILE A 41 -21.67 -52.50 46.28
N MET A 42 -21.98 -52.82 45.02
CA MET A 42 -23.24 -53.46 44.66
C MET A 42 -23.34 -54.90 45.15
N ARG A 43 -22.22 -55.64 45.15
CA ARG A 43 -22.14 -57.00 45.69
C ARG A 43 -22.26 -56.98 47.22
N ASP A 44 -21.50 -56.10 47.88
CA ASP A 44 -21.30 -56.14 49.33
C ASP A 44 -22.46 -55.46 50.09
N GLU A 45 -23.06 -54.39 49.55
CA GLU A 45 -24.10 -53.59 50.23
C GLU A 45 -25.52 -53.82 49.69
N HIS A 46 -25.66 -54.39 48.48
CA HIS A 46 -26.95 -54.50 47.78
C HIS A 46 -27.28 -55.90 47.24
N ASP A 47 -26.46 -56.93 47.55
CA ASP A 47 -26.61 -58.31 47.10
C ASP A 47 -26.83 -58.43 45.57
N PHE A 48 -26.11 -57.60 44.83
CA PHE A 48 -26.18 -57.50 43.37
C PHE A 48 -24.82 -57.82 42.74
N ASP A 49 -24.53 -59.11 42.62
CA ASP A 49 -23.29 -59.61 42.02
C ASP A 49 -23.42 -59.72 40.49
N ALA A 50 -22.95 -58.69 39.80
CA ALA A 50 -22.89 -58.62 38.35
C ALA A 50 -21.45 -58.44 37.85
N GLU A 51 -21.15 -58.98 36.68
CA GLU A 51 -19.81 -58.88 36.11
C GLU A 51 -19.54 -57.52 35.45
N VAL A 52 -18.28 -57.10 35.41
CA VAL A 52 -17.88 -55.78 34.87
C VAL A 52 -18.36 -55.56 33.43
N HIS A 53 -18.39 -56.61 32.61
CA HIS A 53 -18.89 -56.54 31.24
C HIS A 53 -20.41 -56.33 31.17
N GLN A 54 -21.17 -56.86 32.14
CA GLN A 54 -22.62 -56.67 32.23
C GLN A 54 -22.96 -55.22 32.62
N TYR A 55 -22.19 -54.62 33.54
CA TYR A 55 -22.27 -53.18 33.83
C TYR A 55 -21.97 -52.34 32.59
N LYS A 56 -20.91 -52.66 31.84
CA LYS A 56 -20.58 -51.94 30.59
C LYS A 56 -21.73 -52.04 29.57
N TYR A 57 -22.26 -53.23 29.34
CA TYR A 57 -23.38 -53.45 28.42
C TYR A 57 -24.64 -52.68 28.86
N ARG A 58 -24.97 -52.72 30.15
CA ARG A 58 -26.14 -52.01 30.69
C ARG A 58 -25.98 -50.51 30.67
N PHE A 59 -24.80 -49.99 31.00
CA PHE A 59 -24.51 -48.56 30.94
C PHE A 59 -24.53 -48.06 29.50
N ASP A 60 -24.05 -48.84 28.54
CA ASP A 60 -24.18 -48.51 27.12
C ASP A 60 -25.65 -48.54 26.65
N LYS A 61 -26.41 -49.59 27.04
CA LYS A 61 -27.85 -49.70 26.79
C LYS A 61 -28.66 -48.56 27.41
N TRP A 62 -28.24 -48.01 28.55
CA TRP A 62 -28.84 -46.85 29.20
C TRP A 62 -28.26 -45.50 28.72
N GLY A 63 -27.29 -45.51 27.80
CA GLY A 63 -26.67 -44.30 27.24
C GLY A 63 -25.72 -43.54 28.17
N TRP A 64 -25.24 -44.18 29.24
CA TRP A 64 -24.40 -43.55 30.27
C TRP A 64 -22.93 -43.45 29.84
N LYS A 65 -22.48 -42.22 29.53
CA LYS A 65 -21.09 -41.95 29.14
C LYS A 65 -20.42 -40.99 30.13
N LYS A 66 -19.27 -41.38 30.67
CA LYS A 66 -18.44 -40.52 31.54
C LYS A 66 -17.78 -39.35 30.79
N SER A 67 -17.58 -39.53 29.49
CA SER A 67 -16.91 -38.57 28.62
C SER A 67 -17.88 -38.03 27.59
N MET A 68 -17.90 -36.71 27.44
CA MET A 68 -18.63 -36.06 26.35
C MET A 68 -17.86 -36.23 25.05
N SER A 69 -18.55 -36.64 24.00
CA SER A 69 -17.95 -36.73 22.66
C SER A 69 -17.52 -35.35 22.15
N SER A 70 -16.52 -35.31 21.27
CA SER A 70 -16.09 -34.07 20.60
C SER A 70 -17.25 -33.38 19.86
N LYS A 71 -18.12 -34.16 19.21
CA LYS A 71 -19.32 -33.67 18.51
C LYS A 71 -20.31 -33.00 19.48
N THR A 72 -20.50 -33.59 20.66
CA THR A 72 -21.35 -33.04 21.73
C THR A 72 -20.77 -31.75 22.30
N LYS A 73 -19.46 -31.69 22.56
CA LYS A 73 -18.78 -30.47 23.05
C LYS A 73 -18.91 -29.32 22.04
N ALA A 74 -18.63 -29.60 20.77
CA ALA A 74 -18.77 -28.62 19.69
C ALA A 74 -20.21 -28.11 19.55
N GLY A 75 -21.21 -29.01 19.64
CA GLY A 75 -22.64 -28.64 19.58
C GLY A 75 -23.11 -27.82 20.77
N ILE A 76 -22.54 -28.01 21.96
CA ILE A 76 -22.83 -27.19 23.14
C ILE A 76 -22.30 -25.77 22.96
N VAL A 77 -21.05 -25.61 22.53
CA VAL A 77 -20.45 -24.29 22.29
C VAL A 77 -21.18 -23.58 21.14
N ASP A 78 -21.53 -24.29 20.06
CA ASP A 78 -22.26 -23.74 18.90
C ASP A 78 -23.63 -23.16 19.28
N LYS A 79 -24.42 -23.93 20.03
CA LYS A 79 -25.73 -23.45 20.51
C LYS A 79 -25.59 -22.31 21.50
N SER A 80 -24.58 -22.35 22.37
CA SER A 80 -24.34 -21.28 23.35
C SER A 80 -23.95 -19.97 22.66
N GLN A 81 -23.13 -20.03 21.61
CA GLN A 81 -22.83 -18.87 20.75
C GLN A 81 -24.09 -18.32 20.08
N LYS A 82 -24.88 -19.18 19.42
CA LYS A 82 -26.11 -18.75 18.71
C LYS A 82 -27.12 -18.07 19.65
N ARG A 83 -27.26 -18.59 20.88
CA ARG A 83 -28.15 -18.00 21.88
C ARG A 83 -27.61 -16.69 22.45
N LEU A 84 -26.30 -16.60 22.68
CA LEU A 84 -25.66 -15.34 23.07
C LEU A 84 -25.91 -14.26 22.01
N ASN A 85 -25.72 -14.59 20.73
CA ASN A 85 -25.97 -13.68 19.61
C ASN A 85 -27.46 -13.28 19.50
N ALA A 86 -28.38 -14.11 20.01
CA ALA A 86 -29.82 -13.84 20.07
C ALA A 86 -30.26 -13.14 21.38
N GLY A 87 -29.31 -12.70 22.22
CA GLY A 87 -29.59 -12.04 23.50
C GLY A 87 -30.17 -12.96 24.59
N GLN A 88 -30.05 -14.28 24.43
CA GLN A 88 -30.65 -15.27 25.34
C GLN A 88 -29.61 -15.89 26.29
N GLY A 89 -29.90 -15.80 27.60
CA GLY A 89 -29.15 -16.51 28.65
C GLY A 89 -29.19 -18.03 28.47
N THR A 90 -28.06 -18.71 28.74
CA THR A 90 -27.93 -20.15 28.48
C THR A 90 -27.36 -20.90 29.67
N VAL A 91 -28.18 -21.81 30.26
CA VAL A 91 -27.72 -22.83 31.21
C VAL A 91 -27.69 -24.17 30.48
N VAL A 92 -26.49 -24.70 30.23
CA VAL A 92 -26.32 -25.97 29.52
C VAL A 92 -26.27 -27.13 30.51
N ARG A 93 -27.21 -28.07 30.38
CA ARG A 93 -27.19 -29.35 31.10
C ARG A 93 -26.98 -30.50 30.10
N TYR A 94 -26.05 -31.40 30.40
CA TYR A 94 -25.84 -32.62 29.62
C TYR A 94 -26.20 -33.82 30.50
N GLN A 95 -27.20 -34.62 30.07
CA GLN A 95 -27.66 -35.82 30.78
C GLN A 95 -27.83 -35.55 32.30
N THR A 96 -28.62 -34.54 32.66
CA THR A 96 -28.90 -34.05 34.04
C THR A 96 -27.74 -33.39 34.82
N ARG A 97 -26.53 -33.25 34.25
CA ARG A 97 -25.40 -32.57 34.92
C ARG A 97 -25.07 -31.18 34.37
N VAL A 98 -24.52 -30.33 35.24
CA VAL A 98 -23.83 -29.10 34.83
C VAL A 98 -22.57 -29.49 34.04
N VAL A 99 -22.42 -28.92 32.84
CA VAL A 99 -21.26 -29.20 31.98
C VAL A 99 -19.97 -28.66 32.62
N ASP A 100 -18.93 -29.49 32.64
CA ASP A 100 -17.59 -29.07 33.06
C ASP A 100 -16.98 -28.14 32.01
N THR A 101 -17.01 -26.84 32.29
CA THR A 101 -16.53 -25.77 31.40
C THR A 101 -15.03 -25.86 31.10
N ARG A 102 -14.22 -26.43 32.01
CA ARG A 102 -12.78 -26.64 31.76
C ARG A 102 -12.55 -27.63 30.63
N LYS A 103 -13.42 -28.63 30.46
CA LYS A 103 -13.35 -29.58 29.33
C LYS A 103 -13.73 -28.94 28.00
N LEU A 104 -14.59 -27.92 28.00
CA LEU A 104 -14.94 -27.15 26.80
C LEU A 104 -13.78 -26.23 26.40
N ILE A 105 -13.18 -25.50 27.35
CA ILE A 105 -12.01 -24.65 27.10
C ILE A 105 -10.84 -25.48 26.55
N ARG A 106 -10.52 -26.63 27.18
CA ARG A 106 -9.48 -27.55 26.69
C ARG A 106 -9.79 -28.09 25.30
N PHE A 107 -11.06 -28.34 25.00
CA PHE A 107 -11.49 -28.80 23.68
C PHE A 107 -11.24 -27.74 22.62
N GLU A 108 -11.66 -26.49 22.83
CA GLU A 108 -11.42 -25.39 21.87
C GLU A 108 -9.92 -25.10 21.69
N LYS A 109 -9.13 -25.10 22.79
CA LYS A 109 -7.66 -25.01 22.70
C LYS A 109 -7.03 -26.16 21.90
N ALA A 110 -7.63 -27.35 21.90
CA ALA A 110 -7.17 -28.48 21.09
C ALA A 110 -7.62 -28.38 19.63
N GLN A 111 -8.76 -27.73 19.34
CA GLN A 111 -9.22 -27.48 17.97
C GLN A 111 -8.31 -26.52 17.22
N ARG A 112 -7.75 -25.51 17.91
CA ARG A 112 -6.70 -24.63 17.37
C ARG A 112 -5.63 -25.44 16.62
N LYS A 113 -5.02 -26.43 17.27
CA LYS A 113 -3.92 -27.23 16.68
C LYS A 113 -4.33 -28.06 15.45
N LYS A 114 -5.61 -28.43 15.33
CA LYS A 114 -6.10 -29.28 14.23
C LYS A 114 -6.43 -28.51 12.96
N GLN A 115 -6.91 -27.29 13.09
CA GLN A 115 -7.37 -26.50 11.94
C GLN A 115 -6.22 -25.77 11.22
N ILE A 116 -5.13 -25.52 11.95
CA ILE A 116 -3.91 -24.86 11.47
C ILE A 116 -3.18 -25.67 10.39
N SER A 117 -3.42 -26.98 10.24
CA SER A 117 -2.71 -27.80 9.24
C SER A 117 -3.13 -27.59 7.78
N ALA A 118 -4.18 -26.82 7.50
CA ALA A 118 -4.79 -26.77 6.16
C ALA A 118 -4.98 -25.37 5.56
N ILE A 119 -4.59 -24.29 6.24
CA ILE A 119 -4.92 -22.91 5.83
C ILE A 119 -3.63 -22.07 5.74
N LEU A 120 -3.51 -21.33 4.64
CA LEU A 120 -2.49 -20.30 4.38
C LEU A 120 -3.19 -18.94 4.29
N PHE A 121 -2.44 -17.85 4.42
CA PHE A 121 -2.93 -16.53 4.01
C PHE A 121 -3.37 -16.58 2.55
N ALA A 122 -4.60 -16.12 2.29
CA ALA A 122 -5.17 -15.99 0.96
C ALA A 122 -5.87 -14.64 0.82
N PRO A 123 -5.15 -13.51 0.96
CA PRO A 123 -5.73 -12.18 0.81
C PRO A 123 -6.28 -12.00 -0.61
N ASN A 124 -7.49 -11.42 -0.73
CA ASN A 124 -8.16 -11.20 -2.02
C ASN A 124 -7.37 -10.28 -2.97
N ASP A 125 -6.47 -9.46 -2.43
CA ASP A 125 -5.67 -8.47 -3.15
C ASP A 125 -4.15 -8.67 -2.98
N GLY A 126 -3.72 -9.77 -2.33
CA GLY A 126 -2.30 -10.02 -2.09
C GLY A 126 -1.65 -9.18 -0.97
N ARG A 127 -2.44 -8.37 -0.22
CA ARG A 127 -1.95 -7.43 0.80
C ARG A 127 -2.77 -7.52 2.09
N THR A 128 -2.27 -8.29 3.06
CA THR A 128 -2.89 -8.47 4.37
C THR A 128 -2.62 -7.30 5.31
N PHE A 129 -1.38 -6.80 5.39
CA PHE A 129 -0.97 -5.83 6.40
C PHE A 129 -0.73 -4.43 5.84
N MET A 130 -0.14 -4.32 4.64
CA MET A 130 0.18 -3.03 4.01
C MET A 130 -1.00 -2.05 3.85
N ASN A 131 -2.24 -2.55 3.76
CA ASN A 131 -3.43 -1.72 3.57
C ASN A 131 -3.96 -1.06 4.86
N TRP A 132 -3.32 -1.29 6.01
CA TRP A 132 -3.74 -0.77 7.31
C TRP A 132 -2.92 0.44 7.75
N ASN A 133 -2.75 1.41 6.84
CA ASN A 133 -1.96 2.63 7.01
C ASN A 133 -2.66 3.77 7.76
N LEU A 134 -3.90 3.58 8.23
CA LEU A 134 -4.68 4.59 8.95
C LEU A 134 -5.04 4.12 10.36
N PRO A 135 -4.89 4.97 11.40
CA PRO A 135 -5.41 4.67 12.72
C PRO A 135 -6.94 4.72 12.72
N TYR A 136 -7.54 4.08 13.73
CA TYR A 136 -8.99 3.89 13.81
C TYR A 136 -9.81 5.18 13.63
N ARG A 137 -9.38 6.31 14.20
CA ARG A 137 -10.11 7.59 14.07
C ARG A 137 -10.17 8.09 12.62
N ALA A 138 -9.07 7.98 11.88
CA ALA A 138 -9.03 8.33 10.47
C ALA A 138 -9.82 7.32 9.63
N LEU A 139 -9.68 6.03 9.93
CA LEU A 139 -10.40 4.94 9.27
C LEU A 139 -11.93 5.11 9.36
N LEU A 140 -12.45 5.53 10.53
CA LEU A 140 -13.88 5.79 10.73
C LEU A 140 -14.43 6.87 9.80
N ARG A 141 -13.66 7.93 9.55
CA ARG A 141 -14.05 8.99 8.62
C ARG A 141 -13.94 8.54 7.17
N HIS A 142 -12.96 7.70 6.88
CA HIS A 142 -12.73 7.17 5.53
C HIS A 142 -13.82 6.19 5.09
N PHE A 143 -14.36 5.38 6.01
CA PHE A 143 -15.40 4.40 5.73
C PHE A 143 -16.60 4.51 6.68
N PRO A 144 -17.47 5.53 6.51
CA PRO A 144 -18.67 5.68 7.35
C PRO A 144 -19.59 4.44 7.27
N GLN A 145 -19.64 3.81 6.08
CA GLN A 145 -20.46 2.63 5.81
C GLN A 145 -20.04 1.36 6.57
N LEU A 146 -18.80 1.31 7.11
CA LEU A 146 -18.39 0.22 8.02
C LEU A 146 -19.20 0.20 9.32
N MET A 147 -20.01 1.24 9.58
CA MET A 147 -20.81 1.39 10.79
C MET A 147 -22.33 1.18 10.56
N ASP A 148 -22.82 1.13 9.31
CA ASP A 148 -24.26 1.21 8.99
C ASP A 148 -24.99 -0.14 8.86
N HIS A 149 -24.41 -1.24 9.32
CA HIS A 149 -25.00 -2.57 9.10
C HIS A 149 -25.30 -3.31 10.41
N PRO A 150 -26.59 -3.41 10.82
CA PRO A 150 -26.97 -4.32 11.88
C PRO A 150 -26.77 -5.77 11.43
N SER A 151 -26.02 -6.54 12.23
CA SER A 151 -25.72 -7.97 12.05
C SER A 151 -26.97 -8.81 11.71
N PRO A 152 -27.08 -9.40 10.51
CA PRO A 152 -28.15 -10.34 10.20
C PRO A 152 -27.70 -11.77 10.46
N LEU A 153 -28.54 -12.58 11.14
CA LEU A 153 -28.93 -13.95 10.75
C LEU A 153 -29.30 -14.83 11.95
N ALA A 154 -30.61 -15.04 12.12
CA ALA A 154 -31.18 -16.17 12.84
C ALA A 154 -31.66 -17.21 11.81
N MET A 155 -31.03 -18.39 11.76
CA MET A 155 -31.62 -19.56 11.10
C MET A 155 -31.54 -20.80 11.99
N SER A 156 -32.68 -21.46 12.13
CA SER A 156 -32.93 -22.64 12.96
C SER A 156 -32.42 -23.92 12.28
N VAL A 157 -31.69 -24.75 13.02
CA VAL A 157 -31.39 -26.14 12.64
C VAL A 157 -31.63 -27.07 13.84
N SER A 158 -32.29 -28.19 13.54
CA SER A 158 -32.82 -29.20 14.45
C SER A 158 -31.78 -29.95 15.28
N THR A 159 -32.16 -30.32 16.50
CA THR A 159 -31.33 -30.94 17.55
C THR A 159 -31.30 -32.47 17.53
N PRO A 160 -30.18 -33.12 17.91
CA PRO A 160 -30.17 -34.49 18.44
C PRO A 160 -30.78 -34.53 19.86
N SER A 161 -31.44 -35.64 20.20
CA SER A 161 -32.34 -35.84 21.35
C SER A 161 -31.72 -35.73 22.76
N ASP A 162 -30.38 -35.66 22.88
CA ASP A 162 -29.67 -35.89 24.16
C ASP A 162 -29.19 -34.62 24.88
N VAL A 163 -29.56 -33.41 24.42
CA VAL A 163 -29.11 -32.13 24.98
C VAL A 163 -30.31 -31.24 25.31
N SER A 164 -30.56 -31.02 26.61
CA SER A 164 -31.55 -30.05 27.09
C SER A 164 -30.88 -28.73 27.47
N ILE A 165 -31.36 -27.65 26.87
CA ILE A 165 -30.96 -26.27 27.19
C ILE A 165 -32.22 -25.61 27.73
N ALA A 166 -32.23 -25.25 29.02
CA ALA A 166 -33.35 -24.54 29.62
C ALA A 166 -33.10 -23.03 29.56
N SER A 167 -34.15 -22.26 29.25
CA SER A 167 -34.20 -20.82 29.54
C SER A 167 -34.57 -20.67 31.02
N PRO A 168 -33.73 -20.07 31.88
CA PRO A 168 -34.19 -19.61 33.18
C PRO A 168 -34.97 -18.30 33.00
N ALA A 169 -35.61 -17.84 34.08
CA ALA A 169 -36.13 -16.48 34.17
C ALA A 169 -35.04 -15.46 33.79
N ALA A 170 -35.45 -14.32 33.24
CA ALA A 170 -34.58 -13.21 32.83
C ALA A 170 -33.46 -12.97 33.87
N ASP A 171 -32.23 -12.78 33.40
CA ASP A 171 -31.00 -12.41 34.15
C ASP A 171 -29.90 -13.46 34.35
N THR A 172 -29.91 -14.61 33.67
CA THR A 172 -28.78 -15.57 33.77
C THR A 172 -27.80 -15.48 32.61
N ALA A 173 -26.70 -14.74 32.81
CA ALA A 173 -25.52 -14.72 31.94
C ALA A 173 -24.87 -16.11 31.79
N LEU A 174 -24.09 -16.31 30.73
CA LEU A 174 -23.27 -17.52 30.56
C LEU A 174 -22.36 -17.72 31.78
N SER A 175 -22.19 -18.97 32.23
CA SER A 175 -21.16 -19.28 33.24
C SER A 175 -19.77 -18.84 32.71
N PRO A 176 -18.87 -18.29 33.54
CA PRO A 176 -17.60 -17.70 33.08
C PRO A 176 -16.76 -18.63 32.19
N GLY A 177 -16.68 -19.92 32.52
CA GLY A 177 -15.94 -20.88 31.70
C GLY A 177 -16.60 -21.25 30.38
N LEU A 178 -17.93 -21.16 30.28
CA LEU A 178 -18.66 -21.32 29.01
C LEU A 178 -18.50 -20.08 28.14
N ALA A 179 -18.59 -18.88 28.74
CA ALA A 179 -18.30 -17.62 28.05
C ALA A 179 -16.87 -17.61 27.47
N GLN A 180 -15.88 -18.09 28.23
CA GLN A 180 -14.51 -18.22 27.75
C GLN A 180 -14.38 -19.22 26.59
N ALA A 181 -15.08 -20.37 26.63
CA ALA A 181 -15.05 -21.34 25.54
C ALA A 181 -15.72 -20.79 24.26
N VAL A 182 -16.80 -20.03 24.41
CA VAL A 182 -17.48 -19.33 23.32
C VAL A 182 -16.56 -18.27 22.72
N SER A 183 -16.00 -17.38 23.53
CA SER A 183 -15.04 -16.35 23.11
C SER A 183 -13.82 -16.92 22.37
N LEU A 184 -13.20 -18.00 22.87
CA LEU A 184 -12.09 -18.68 22.18
C LEU A 184 -12.50 -19.20 20.80
N ARG A 185 -13.74 -19.66 20.64
CA ARG A 185 -14.27 -20.11 19.35
C ARG A 185 -14.53 -18.93 18.42
N THR A 186 -15.15 -17.86 18.91
CA THR A 186 -15.39 -16.63 18.14
C THR A 186 -14.07 -16.06 17.62
N ALA A 187 -13.08 -15.87 18.49
CA ALA A 187 -11.76 -15.34 18.14
C ALA A 187 -11.06 -16.20 17.07
N ARG A 188 -11.21 -17.53 17.13
CA ARG A 188 -10.69 -18.43 16.10
C ARG A 188 -11.46 -18.32 14.77
N GLN A 189 -12.78 -18.16 14.79
CA GLN A 189 -13.58 -17.95 13.59
C GLN A 189 -13.22 -16.61 12.93
N ASN A 190 -13.06 -15.57 13.72
CA ASN A 190 -12.62 -14.25 13.28
C ASN A 190 -11.21 -14.30 12.68
N ALA A 191 -10.26 -14.99 13.34
CA ALA A 191 -8.93 -15.20 12.79
C ALA A 191 -8.94 -15.99 11.46
N ALA A 192 -9.87 -16.92 11.28
CA ALA A 192 -10.02 -17.64 10.02
C ALA A 192 -10.55 -16.73 8.89
N LEU A 193 -11.48 -15.82 9.18
CA LEU A 193 -11.94 -14.80 8.23
C LEU A 193 -10.81 -13.85 7.83
N PHE A 194 -10.04 -13.39 8.82
CA PHE A 194 -8.87 -12.54 8.61
C PHE A 194 -7.83 -13.19 7.68
N VAL A 195 -7.44 -14.43 7.99
CA VAL A 195 -6.45 -15.18 7.18
C VAL A 195 -6.96 -15.45 5.75
N ALA A 196 -8.28 -15.60 5.59
CA ALA A 196 -8.91 -15.77 4.28
C ALA A 196 -9.10 -14.45 3.51
N GLY A 197 -8.67 -13.30 4.05
CA GLY A 197 -8.81 -11.99 3.39
C GLY A 197 -10.22 -11.44 3.34
N ASP A 198 -11.17 -12.00 4.12
CA ASP A 198 -12.56 -11.51 4.20
C ASP A 198 -12.70 -10.42 5.27
N PHE A 199 -12.08 -9.27 5.01
CA PHE A 199 -12.08 -8.13 5.94
C PHE A 199 -13.47 -7.52 6.12
N GLU A 200 -14.27 -7.46 5.07
CA GLU A 200 -15.64 -6.94 5.14
C GLU A 200 -16.52 -7.86 5.99
N GLY A 201 -16.44 -9.17 5.79
CA GLY A 201 -17.09 -10.17 6.63
C GLY A 201 -16.62 -10.10 8.08
N LEU A 202 -15.32 -9.89 8.31
CA LEU A 202 -14.74 -9.74 9.65
C LEU A 202 -15.30 -8.52 10.38
N LEU A 203 -15.29 -7.35 9.74
CA LEU A 203 -15.76 -6.09 10.33
C LEU A 203 -17.28 -6.09 10.59
N ARG A 204 -18.06 -6.85 9.81
CA ARG A 204 -19.51 -7.06 10.05
C ARG A 204 -19.81 -7.85 11.33
N VAL A 205 -18.90 -8.71 11.76
CA VAL A 205 -19.08 -9.56 12.96
C VAL A 205 -18.58 -8.86 14.23
N PHE A 206 -17.72 -7.85 14.10
CA PHE A 206 -17.15 -7.11 15.23
C PHE A 206 -18.14 -6.12 15.87
N SER A 207 -18.08 -6.03 17.21
CA SER A 207 -18.65 -4.89 17.93
C SER A 207 -17.85 -3.61 17.64
N ASP A 208 -18.40 -2.43 17.94
CA ASP A 208 -17.68 -1.16 17.70
C ASP A 208 -16.36 -1.09 18.49
N GLU A 209 -16.33 -1.65 19.70
CA GLU A 209 -15.09 -1.76 20.48
C GLU A 209 -14.10 -2.75 19.85
N ASP A 210 -14.57 -3.90 19.35
CA ASP A 210 -13.70 -4.86 18.64
C ASP A 210 -13.12 -4.26 17.35
N LYS A 211 -13.92 -3.47 16.60
CA LYS A 211 -13.45 -2.74 15.41
C LYS A 211 -12.33 -1.77 15.78
N LYS A 212 -12.50 -1.02 16.88
CA LYS A 212 -11.49 -0.09 17.39
C LYS A 212 -10.20 -0.79 17.79
N VAL A 213 -10.31 -1.81 18.64
CA VAL A 213 -9.17 -2.59 19.14
C VAL A 213 -8.42 -3.25 17.99
N PHE A 214 -9.13 -3.90 17.07
CA PHE A 214 -8.52 -4.58 15.93
C PHE A 214 -7.87 -3.61 14.94
N SER A 215 -8.54 -2.52 14.59
CA SER A 215 -7.98 -1.54 13.63
C SER A 215 -6.75 -0.84 14.21
N THR A 216 -6.76 -0.56 15.52
CA THR A 216 -5.59 -0.01 16.22
C THR A 216 -4.42 -0.99 16.12
N TRP A 217 -4.64 -2.26 16.48
CA TRP A 217 -3.61 -3.28 16.39
C TRP A 217 -3.05 -3.47 14.97
N MET A 218 -3.92 -3.43 13.94
CA MET A 218 -3.50 -3.54 12.54
C MET A 218 -2.66 -2.34 12.09
N TYR A 219 -3.04 -1.12 12.46
CA TYR A 219 -2.24 0.07 12.18
C TYR A 219 -0.89 0.05 12.90
N GLU A 220 -0.86 -0.38 14.17
CA GLU A 220 0.38 -0.49 14.92
C GLU A 220 1.32 -1.55 14.30
N PHE A 221 0.76 -2.65 13.76
CA PHE A 221 1.56 -3.64 13.04
C PHE A 221 2.09 -3.10 11.72
N TRP A 222 1.25 -2.38 10.96
CA TRP A 222 1.66 -1.70 9.74
C TRP A 222 2.81 -0.73 10.00
N TYR A 223 2.69 0.11 11.05
CA TYR A 223 3.71 1.09 11.41
C TYR A 223 5.01 0.40 11.86
N PHE A 224 4.91 -0.67 12.66
CA PHE A 224 6.05 -1.52 13.00
C PHE A 224 6.75 -2.08 11.76
N GLY A 225 6.01 -2.63 10.80
CA GLY A 225 6.56 -3.16 9.56
C GLY A 225 7.26 -2.08 8.73
N PHE A 226 6.62 -0.92 8.58
CA PHE A 226 7.16 0.24 7.88
C PHE A 226 8.47 0.73 8.51
N ILE A 227 8.49 0.99 9.82
CA ILE A 227 9.68 1.49 10.55
C ILE A 227 10.80 0.47 10.53
N THR A 228 10.47 -0.81 10.75
CA THR A 228 11.46 -1.90 10.71
C THR A 228 12.12 -2.01 9.34
N ALA A 229 11.35 -1.91 8.25
CA ALA A 229 11.90 -1.97 6.90
C ALA A 229 12.68 -0.69 6.52
N LYS A 230 12.15 0.50 6.83
CA LYS A 230 12.77 1.80 6.53
C LYS A 230 14.15 1.96 7.17
N HIS A 231 14.31 1.49 8.41
CA HIS A 231 15.57 1.57 9.15
C HIS A 231 16.36 0.27 9.11
N TRP A 232 15.96 -0.71 8.31
CA TRP A 232 16.67 -1.98 8.24
C TRP A 232 18.15 -1.79 7.88
N GLY A 233 19.05 -2.36 8.70
CA GLY A 233 20.50 -2.23 8.54
C GLY A 233 21.12 -1.05 9.30
N ARG A 234 20.30 -0.23 9.97
CA ARG A 234 20.73 0.87 10.84
C ARG A 234 19.82 0.99 12.07
N GLY A 235 20.27 1.69 13.11
CA GLY A 235 19.41 1.97 14.26
C GLY A 235 19.07 0.77 15.16
N PRO A 236 17.95 0.81 15.92
CA PRO A 236 17.53 -0.28 16.78
C PRO A 236 17.14 -1.54 16.00
N ARG A 237 17.66 -2.70 16.42
CA ARG A 237 17.29 -4.02 15.85
C ARG A 237 15.92 -4.51 16.31
N HIS A 238 15.44 -3.98 17.43
CA HIS A 238 14.18 -4.37 18.05
C HIS A 238 13.37 -3.13 18.33
N TRP A 239 12.16 -3.09 17.79
CA TRP A 239 11.19 -2.05 18.03
C TRP A 239 10.17 -2.54 19.04
N THR A 240 10.11 -1.89 20.19
CA THR A 240 9.11 -2.13 21.23
C THR A 240 8.03 -1.06 21.21
N VAL A 241 6.96 -1.28 21.98
CA VAL A 241 5.93 -0.26 22.20
C VAL A 241 6.54 1.08 22.63
N ASP A 242 7.52 1.05 23.53
CA ASP A 242 8.13 2.27 24.05
C ASP A 242 8.92 2.99 22.95
N ASP A 243 9.60 2.27 22.06
CA ASP A 243 10.36 2.89 20.97
C ASP A 243 9.44 3.51 19.90
N LEU A 244 8.31 2.87 19.59
CA LEU A 244 7.42 3.29 18.49
C LEU A 244 6.41 4.37 18.88
N TRP A 245 6.03 4.41 20.16
CA TRP A 245 4.90 5.20 20.66
C TRP A 245 5.26 6.17 21.80
N GLN A 246 6.54 6.33 22.16
CA GLN A 246 6.97 7.30 23.18
C GLN A 246 6.44 8.72 22.89
N ASP A 247 6.56 9.19 21.65
CA ASP A 247 6.10 10.54 21.25
C ASP A 247 4.57 10.70 21.28
N PHE A 248 3.83 9.60 21.19
CA PHE A 248 2.36 9.59 21.22
C PHE A 248 1.81 9.76 22.63
N GLN A 249 2.54 9.31 23.64
CA GLN A 249 2.14 9.44 25.04
C GLN A 249 2.13 10.92 25.50
N TYR A 250 2.93 11.79 24.86
CA TYR A 250 2.99 13.22 25.17
C TYR A 250 2.06 14.09 24.31
N ALA A 251 1.56 13.58 23.18
CA ALA A 251 0.53 14.25 22.37
C ALA A 251 -0.87 14.19 23.01
N THR A 252 -1.01 13.48 24.14
CA THR A 252 -2.28 13.38 24.86
C THR A 252 -2.46 14.60 25.77
N SER A 253 -3.08 15.67 25.25
CA SER A 253 -3.75 16.62 26.14
C SER A 253 -4.80 15.84 26.97
N PRO A 254 -4.78 15.91 28.32
CA PRO A 254 -5.67 15.14 29.20
C PRO A 254 -7.19 15.45 29.08
N GLY A 255 -7.60 16.28 28.12
CA GLY A 255 -8.98 16.76 27.98
C GLY A 255 -9.90 15.89 27.11
N LEU A 256 -9.42 14.82 26.47
CA LEU A 256 -10.21 14.01 25.52
C LEU A 256 -10.54 12.59 26.01
N LEU A 257 -10.36 12.33 27.31
CA LEU A 257 -10.84 11.10 27.96
C LEU A 257 -12.32 11.26 28.37
N ALA A 258 -13.21 10.96 27.42
CA ALA A 258 -14.65 10.67 27.57
C ALA A 258 -15.56 11.78 28.16
N PRO A 259 -16.80 11.85 27.68
CA PRO A 259 -17.88 11.38 28.55
C PRO A 259 -18.62 10.18 27.96
N THR A 260 -19.07 9.33 28.86
CA THR A 260 -19.97 8.17 28.73
C THR A 260 -21.14 8.35 27.74
N PRO A 261 -21.61 7.25 27.11
CA PRO A 261 -22.74 7.28 26.21
C PRO A 261 -24.04 7.34 27.01
N THR A 262 -24.69 8.51 27.01
CA THR A 262 -26.10 8.61 27.37
C THR A 262 -26.84 9.31 26.25
N ALA A 263 -27.66 8.52 25.56
CA ALA A 263 -28.83 8.87 24.79
C ALA A 263 -28.95 10.34 24.35
N HIS A 264 -28.77 10.58 23.05
CA HIS A 264 -29.75 11.20 22.14
C HIS A 264 -29.08 11.39 20.78
N LEU A 265 -29.17 10.36 19.93
CA LEU A 265 -28.83 10.41 18.51
C LEU A 265 -29.91 11.22 17.76
N TYR A 266 -29.96 12.54 17.90
CA TYR A 266 -30.63 13.41 16.94
C TYR A 266 -29.99 14.81 16.94
N SER A 267 -29.55 15.22 15.76
CA SER A 267 -29.14 16.58 15.37
C SER A 267 -27.79 17.09 15.91
N LEU A 268 -26.72 16.87 15.15
CA LEU A 268 -25.57 17.78 15.17
C LEU A 268 -25.64 18.69 13.94
N ASP A 269 -25.90 19.96 14.22
CA ASP A 269 -25.87 21.09 13.31
C ASP A 269 -24.42 21.31 12.80
N PRO A 270 -24.15 21.53 11.50
CA PRO A 270 -22.80 21.52 10.92
C PRO A 270 -21.95 22.78 11.19
N ARG A 271 -22.12 23.47 12.33
CA ARG A 271 -21.39 24.73 12.57
C ARG A 271 -20.63 24.73 13.89
N SER A 272 -19.30 24.71 13.71
CA SER A 272 -18.18 24.98 14.62
C SER A 272 -17.67 23.85 15.54
N PRO A 273 -16.80 22.99 14.98
CA PRO A 273 -15.53 22.59 15.60
C PRO A 273 -14.28 23.03 14.77
N ASP A 274 -14.48 23.63 13.60
CA ASP A 274 -13.42 23.81 12.59
C ASP A 274 -12.32 24.81 12.98
N SER A 275 -12.59 25.78 13.87
CA SER A 275 -11.63 26.87 14.13
C SER A 275 -10.41 26.45 14.96
N GLU A 276 -10.53 25.50 15.89
CA GLU A 276 -9.39 25.03 16.69
C GLU A 276 -8.60 23.94 15.95
N HIS A 277 -9.30 23.04 15.23
CA HIS A 277 -8.66 22.02 14.40
C HIS A 277 -7.83 22.63 13.26
N HIS A 278 -8.33 23.66 12.57
CA HIS A 278 -7.55 24.35 11.53
C HIS A 278 -6.30 25.07 12.09
N ALA A 279 -6.38 25.64 13.29
CA ALA A 279 -5.25 26.32 13.93
C ALA A 279 -4.13 25.35 14.34
N VAL A 280 -4.50 24.17 14.88
CA VAL A 280 -3.53 23.12 15.23
C VAL A 280 -2.89 22.50 13.98
N MET A 281 -3.68 22.30 12.91
CA MET A 281 -3.21 21.76 11.62
C MET A 281 -2.23 22.68 10.88
N GLN A 282 -2.37 24.00 11.06
CA GLN A 282 -1.43 24.98 10.52
C GLN A 282 -0.12 25.06 11.33
N ALA A 283 -0.19 24.88 12.65
CA ALA A 283 1.00 24.93 13.52
C ALA A 283 1.95 23.72 13.34
N SER A 284 1.48 22.61 12.75
CA SER A 284 2.28 21.41 12.49
C SER A 284 2.59 21.17 11.01
N ALA A 285 2.38 22.15 10.13
CA ALA A 285 2.62 21.97 8.70
C ALA A 285 4.13 21.85 8.39
N PRO A 286 4.54 20.94 7.47
CA PRO A 286 5.90 20.89 6.97
C PRO A 286 6.21 22.16 6.15
N PRO A 287 7.49 22.55 6.06
CA PRO A 287 7.88 23.70 5.25
C PRO A 287 7.53 23.48 3.78
N LEU A 288 7.26 24.55 3.01
CA LEU A 288 7.05 24.44 1.56
C LEU A 288 8.35 24.21 0.78
N LEU A 289 9.48 24.13 1.49
CA LEU A 289 10.82 23.90 0.95
C LEU A 289 11.08 22.41 0.75
N CYS A 290 11.26 22.00 -0.50
CA CYS A 290 11.52 20.62 -0.90
C CYS A 290 12.88 20.11 -0.38
N ARG A 291 13.01 18.81 -0.17
CA ARG A 291 14.32 18.13 -0.17
C ARG A 291 14.67 17.70 -1.59
N TRP A 292 15.87 17.18 -1.82
CA TRP A 292 16.26 16.66 -3.13
C TRP A 292 17.37 15.62 -3.01
N SER A 293 17.51 14.83 -4.07
CA SER A 293 18.55 13.84 -4.23
C SER A 293 19.43 14.17 -5.44
N ILE A 294 20.73 13.94 -5.31
CA ILE A 294 21.74 14.13 -6.35
C ILE A 294 22.33 12.77 -6.71
N HIS A 295 22.26 12.41 -8.00
CA HIS A 295 22.90 11.18 -8.49
C HIS A 295 24.39 11.40 -8.65
N ILE A 296 25.18 10.54 -8.02
CA ILE A 296 26.65 10.59 -8.06
C ILE A 296 27.21 9.33 -8.73
N SER A 297 28.44 9.45 -9.23
CA SER A 297 29.20 8.29 -9.67
C SER A 297 29.65 7.49 -8.47
N MET A 298 29.59 6.17 -8.55
CA MET A 298 30.46 5.33 -7.75
C MET A 298 31.90 5.72 -8.10
N VAL A 299 32.64 6.23 -7.12
CA VAL A 299 34.08 6.44 -7.22
C VAL A 299 34.65 5.56 -6.13
N GLU A 300 35.35 4.49 -6.49
CA GLU A 300 36.15 3.72 -5.55
C GLU A 300 37.21 4.67 -4.97
N TYR A 301 36.94 5.22 -3.79
CA TYR A 301 37.98 5.84 -2.98
C TYR A 301 38.64 4.76 -2.14
N ASP A 302 39.96 4.77 -2.03
CA ASP A 302 40.62 4.14 -0.88
C ASP A 302 40.05 4.83 0.36
N ASP A 303 39.49 4.06 1.31
CA ASP A 303 39.00 4.57 2.59
C ASP A 303 40.09 5.43 3.24
N ILE A 304 39.97 6.74 3.15
CA ILE A 304 40.73 7.63 4.02
C ILE A 304 40.02 7.52 5.35
N GLU A 305 40.61 6.78 6.30
CA GLU A 305 40.23 6.86 7.72
C GLU A 305 40.37 8.32 8.16
N TRP A 306 39.30 9.10 8.00
CA TRP A 306 39.12 10.32 8.74
C TRP A 306 38.98 9.88 10.20
N LEU A 307 40.10 9.91 10.92
CA LEU A 307 40.13 9.93 12.37
C LEU A 307 39.45 11.23 12.80
N ASP A 308 38.11 11.22 12.84
CA ASP A 308 37.35 12.18 13.60
C ASP A 308 37.64 11.92 15.09
N GLU A 309 38.79 12.42 15.57
CA GLU A 309 39.12 12.46 16.99
C GLU A 309 38.08 13.31 17.79
N ASP A 310 37.23 14.06 17.09
CA ASP A 310 36.15 14.89 17.67
C ASP A 310 34.73 14.30 17.53
N ALA A 311 34.55 13.09 16.95
CA ALA A 311 33.27 12.36 17.03
C ALA A 311 33.01 11.72 18.41
N GLN A 312 33.87 11.97 19.39
CA GLN A 312 33.67 11.62 20.79
C GLN A 312 33.25 12.84 21.62
N ALA A 313 32.04 13.35 21.41
CA ALA A 313 31.15 13.90 22.44
C ALA A 313 30.07 14.80 21.81
N GLY A 314 28.97 14.22 21.36
CA GLY A 314 27.78 15.00 21.01
C GLY A 314 26.71 14.18 20.29
N SER A 315 25.75 13.63 21.06
CA SER A 315 24.41 13.20 20.62
C SER A 315 24.24 12.74 19.15
N GLY A 316 25.02 11.74 18.72
CA GLY A 316 24.77 11.07 17.43
C GLY A 316 23.48 10.28 17.51
N ASP A 317 22.53 10.57 16.62
CA ASP A 317 21.24 9.91 16.54
C ASP A 317 21.44 8.40 16.32
N ALA A 318 21.00 7.58 17.29
CA ALA A 318 21.20 6.14 17.30
C ALA A 318 20.68 5.46 16.02
N LEU A 319 19.71 6.09 15.34
CA LEU A 319 19.13 5.65 14.06
C LEU A 319 20.09 5.67 12.88
N SER A 320 21.20 6.40 12.97
CA SER A 320 22.15 6.59 11.87
C SER A 320 23.29 5.56 11.87
N GLN A 321 23.45 4.76 12.92
CA GLN A 321 24.55 3.80 13.03
C GLN A 321 24.27 2.52 12.25
N ALA A 322 25.14 2.17 11.30
CA ALA A 322 25.05 0.93 10.51
C ALA A 322 25.26 -0.33 11.37
N TRP A 323 24.57 -1.40 11.01
CA TRP A 323 24.72 -2.70 11.66
C TRP A 323 25.95 -3.46 11.18
N PRO A 324 26.57 -4.30 12.04
CA PRO A 324 27.51 -5.31 11.59
C PRO A 324 26.86 -6.32 10.63
N ASP A 325 27.61 -6.81 9.63
CA ASP A 325 27.13 -7.77 8.63
C ASP A 325 26.47 -9.03 9.20
N GLN A 326 26.93 -9.48 10.37
CA GLN A 326 26.36 -10.65 11.05
C GLN A 326 24.88 -10.46 11.37
N TRP A 327 24.44 -9.23 11.63
CA TRP A 327 23.03 -8.93 11.94
C TRP A 327 22.17 -8.88 10.68
N LEU A 328 22.78 -8.63 9.52
CA LEU A 328 22.11 -8.64 8.23
C LEU A 328 21.75 -10.06 7.77
N THR A 329 22.31 -11.12 8.36
CA THR A 329 21.95 -12.49 8.00
C THR A 329 20.50 -12.88 8.32
N GLU A 330 19.84 -12.17 9.25
CA GLU A 330 18.45 -12.42 9.59
C GLU A 330 17.53 -11.81 8.52
N PRO A 331 16.56 -12.57 7.97
CA PRO A 331 15.60 -12.05 7.02
C PRO A 331 14.55 -11.14 7.66
N LEU A 332 14.06 -10.12 6.93
CA LEU A 332 13.00 -9.21 7.40
C LEU A 332 11.72 -9.97 7.76
N GLU A 333 11.40 -11.02 7.02
CA GLU A 333 10.20 -11.85 7.24
C GLU A 333 10.16 -12.46 8.62
N GLN A 334 11.33 -12.85 9.12
CA GLN A 334 11.47 -13.42 10.45
C GLN A 334 11.18 -12.35 11.51
N LYS A 335 11.63 -11.11 11.32
CA LYS A 335 11.28 -10.00 12.23
C LYS A 335 9.80 -9.68 12.24
N LEU A 336 9.15 -9.67 11.07
CA LEU A 336 7.70 -9.48 11.00
C LEU A 336 6.94 -10.61 11.71
N GLN A 337 7.41 -11.86 11.59
CA GLN A 337 6.84 -13.01 12.29
C GLN A 337 7.04 -12.96 13.80
N ASP A 338 8.26 -12.65 14.24
CA ASP A 338 8.59 -12.51 15.66
C ASP A 338 7.76 -11.39 16.32
N GLY A 339 7.52 -10.30 15.58
CA GLY A 339 6.60 -9.23 15.99
C GLY A 339 5.17 -9.74 16.19
N LEU A 340 4.61 -10.48 15.22
CA LEU A 340 3.27 -11.09 15.33
C LEU A 340 3.14 -12.09 16.48
N GLU A 341 4.22 -12.76 16.86
CA GLU A 341 4.20 -13.76 17.92
C GLU A 341 4.34 -13.16 19.32
N SER A 342 5.24 -12.21 19.45
CA SER A 342 5.53 -11.53 20.71
C SER A 342 4.50 -10.45 21.04
N ASN A 343 3.88 -9.85 20.01
CA ASN A 343 3.03 -8.66 20.14
C ASN A 343 3.76 -7.49 20.82
N SER A 344 5.09 -7.42 20.69
CA SER A 344 5.92 -6.43 21.39
C SER A 344 5.82 -5.01 20.83
N PHE A 345 5.21 -4.85 19.66
CA PHE A 345 5.08 -3.57 18.96
C PHE A 345 3.79 -2.80 19.33
N SER A 346 2.81 -3.48 19.94
CA SER A 346 1.44 -2.99 20.07
C SER A 346 1.08 -2.56 21.49
N THR A 347 0.38 -1.43 21.61
CA THR A 347 -0.22 -1.00 22.88
C THR A 347 -1.41 -1.88 23.30
N VAL A 348 -2.01 -2.60 22.34
CA VAL A 348 -3.12 -3.53 22.55
C VAL A 348 -2.61 -4.86 23.09
N GLN A 349 -3.13 -5.28 24.24
CA GLN A 349 -2.76 -6.58 24.81
C GLN A 349 -3.34 -7.73 23.99
N ALA A 350 -2.56 -8.79 23.76
CA ALA A 350 -3.01 -9.95 22.99
C ALA A 350 -4.30 -10.62 23.52
N SER A 351 -4.62 -10.47 24.82
CA SER A 351 -5.86 -10.98 25.40
C SER A 351 -7.11 -10.15 25.09
N GLN A 352 -6.94 -8.91 24.63
CA GLN A 352 -8.01 -7.99 24.25
C GLN A 352 -8.41 -8.15 22.77
N LEU A 353 -7.58 -8.82 21.96
CA LEU A 353 -7.83 -8.96 20.53
C LEU A 353 -9.09 -9.80 20.25
N PRO A 354 -9.96 -9.36 19.33
CA PRO A 354 -11.13 -10.13 18.90
C PRO A 354 -10.80 -11.30 17.97
N VAL A 355 -9.51 -11.59 17.78
CA VAL A 355 -8.96 -12.64 16.93
C VAL A 355 -7.97 -13.52 17.71
N ASP A 356 -7.87 -14.80 17.37
CA ASP A 356 -6.88 -15.71 17.96
C ASP A 356 -5.48 -15.43 17.37
N LEU A 357 -4.71 -14.54 18.01
CA LEU A 357 -3.36 -14.19 17.56
C LEU A 357 -2.47 -15.42 17.37
N GLY A 358 -2.55 -16.40 18.27
CA GLY A 358 -1.76 -17.63 18.14
C GLY A 358 -2.12 -18.48 16.92
N TYR A 359 -3.33 -18.33 16.37
CA TYR A 359 -3.73 -18.92 15.09
C TYR A 359 -3.14 -18.12 13.91
N ILE A 360 -3.17 -16.79 13.98
CA ILE A 360 -2.59 -15.89 12.96
C ILE A 360 -1.08 -16.12 12.85
N SER A 361 -0.32 -16.04 13.95
CA SER A 361 1.14 -16.19 13.91
C SER A 361 1.58 -17.58 13.43
N GLN A 362 0.83 -18.65 13.77
CA GLN A 362 1.11 -19.99 13.24
C GLN A 362 0.79 -20.13 11.75
N THR A 363 -0.18 -19.37 11.25
CA THR A 363 -0.48 -19.34 9.82
C THR A 363 0.58 -18.54 9.06
N ALA A 364 1.01 -17.38 9.60
CA ALA A 364 2.15 -16.61 9.07
C ALA A 364 3.41 -17.47 8.91
N ARG A 365 3.75 -18.26 9.94
CA ARG A 365 4.87 -19.23 9.88
C ARG A 365 4.79 -20.22 8.72
N LYS A 366 3.57 -20.60 8.31
CA LYS A 366 3.35 -21.54 7.20
C LYS A 366 3.29 -20.85 5.84
N SER A 367 2.95 -19.57 5.82
CA SER A 367 2.82 -18.73 4.64
C SER A 367 4.05 -17.84 4.44
N GLN A 368 5.25 -18.44 4.43
CA GLN A 368 6.52 -17.69 4.34
C GLN A 368 6.59 -16.80 3.10
N ASP A 369 6.08 -17.26 1.95
CA ASP A 369 6.10 -16.46 0.71
C ASP A 369 5.17 -15.24 0.78
N GLU A 370 4.07 -15.32 1.53
CA GLU A 370 3.16 -14.16 1.73
C GLU A 370 3.80 -13.13 2.67
N ILE A 371 4.45 -13.57 3.76
CA ILE A 371 5.20 -12.65 4.64
C ILE A 371 6.39 -12.02 3.92
N TRP A 372 7.07 -12.78 3.06
CA TRP A 372 8.12 -12.26 2.18
C TRP A 372 7.58 -11.19 1.22
N ARG A 373 6.40 -11.41 0.63
CA ARG A 373 5.75 -10.42 -0.24
C ARG A 373 5.39 -9.13 0.53
N GLU A 374 4.87 -9.25 1.75
CA GLU A 374 4.64 -8.10 2.64
C GLU A 374 5.97 -7.39 2.96
N GLY A 375 7.04 -8.15 3.21
CA GLY A 375 8.39 -7.63 3.45
C GLY A 375 8.92 -6.79 2.29
N ILE A 376 8.79 -7.27 1.04
CA ILE A 376 9.12 -6.48 -0.16
C ILE A 376 8.31 -5.18 -0.19
N GLY A 377 7.01 -5.28 0.05
CA GLY A 377 6.15 -4.11 0.02
C GLY A 377 6.52 -3.07 1.08
N PHE A 378 6.82 -3.48 2.31
CA PHE A 378 7.34 -2.59 3.34
C PHE A 378 8.73 -2.02 2.99
N ALA A 379 9.61 -2.78 2.34
CA ALA A 379 10.90 -2.28 1.87
C ALA A 379 10.73 -1.15 0.83
N ILE A 380 9.79 -1.34 -0.12
CA ILE A 380 9.43 -0.32 -1.12
C ILE A 380 8.81 0.91 -0.44
N MET A 381 7.81 0.71 0.44
CA MET A 381 7.14 1.80 1.17
C MET A 381 8.11 2.58 2.07
N GLY A 382 9.06 1.89 2.69
CA GLY A 382 10.13 2.47 3.50
C GLY A 382 11.25 3.13 2.68
N ARG A 383 11.22 2.99 1.34
CA ARG A 383 12.25 3.46 0.41
C ARG A 383 13.66 2.99 0.81
N ASN A 384 13.78 1.76 1.30
CA ASN A 384 15.06 1.18 1.70
C ASN A 384 15.62 0.38 0.52
N PHE A 385 16.52 1.02 -0.22
CA PHE A 385 17.12 0.46 -1.42
C PHE A 385 17.95 -0.79 -1.11
N GLU A 386 18.81 -0.71 -0.11
CA GLU A 386 19.77 -1.75 0.25
C GLU A 386 19.07 -3.03 0.72
N LEU A 387 18.02 -2.87 1.53
CA LEU A 387 17.16 -3.98 1.93
C LEU A 387 16.47 -4.61 0.72
N LEU A 388 15.86 -3.79 -0.14
CA LEU A 388 15.13 -4.29 -1.30
C LEU A 388 16.06 -5.04 -2.27
N GLU A 389 17.23 -4.46 -2.57
CA GLU A 389 18.24 -5.08 -3.44
C GLU A 389 18.61 -6.46 -2.93
N ARG A 390 18.92 -6.57 -1.64
CA ARG A 390 19.25 -7.85 -1.00
C ARG A 390 18.10 -8.87 -1.05
N MET A 391 16.86 -8.42 -1.06
CA MET A 391 15.69 -9.30 -1.12
C MET A 391 15.38 -9.83 -2.54
N ILE A 392 15.72 -9.08 -3.60
CA ILE A 392 15.29 -9.40 -4.97
C ILE A 392 16.43 -9.61 -5.98
N LYS A 393 17.66 -9.21 -5.63
CA LYS A 393 18.86 -9.44 -6.46
C LYS A 393 19.52 -10.76 -6.02
N PRO A 394 19.50 -11.81 -6.87
CA PRO A 394 20.08 -13.11 -6.51
C PRO A 394 21.60 -13.01 -6.41
N GLN A 395 22.16 -13.58 -5.35
CA GLN A 395 23.60 -13.70 -5.11
C GLN A 395 24.16 -15.03 -5.65
N SER A 396 23.29 -16.01 -5.92
CA SER A 396 23.68 -17.29 -6.51
C SER A 396 22.70 -17.80 -7.60
N PRO A 397 23.12 -18.74 -8.46
CA PRO A 397 22.23 -19.40 -9.43
C PRO A 397 21.05 -20.14 -8.77
N GLU A 398 21.25 -20.73 -7.59
CA GLU A 398 20.21 -21.42 -6.82
C GLU A 398 19.15 -20.42 -6.34
N GLU A 399 19.57 -19.27 -5.81
CA GLU A 399 18.68 -18.19 -5.38
C GLU A 399 17.88 -17.63 -6.55
N ARG A 400 18.51 -17.45 -7.71
CA ARG A 400 17.81 -17.02 -8.94
C ARG A 400 16.63 -17.93 -9.26
N THR A 401 16.82 -19.24 -9.15
CA THR A 401 15.78 -20.24 -9.43
C THR A 401 14.70 -20.26 -8.35
N ALA A 402 15.05 -19.93 -7.10
CA ALA A 402 14.09 -19.82 -6.00
C ALA A 402 13.23 -18.56 -6.15
N LEU A 403 13.84 -17.40 -6.43
CA LEU A 403 13.15 -16.13 -6.63
C LEU A 403 12.17 -16.18 -7.82
N SER A 404 12.55 -16.82 -8.92
CA SER A 404 11.66 -16.94 -10.10
C SER A 404 10.39 -17.76 -9.84
N LYS A 405 10.32 -18.50 -8.72
CA LYS A 405 9.13 -19.25 -8.31
C LYS A 405 8.22 -18.47 -7.36
N ARG A 406 8.71 -17.37 -6.79
CA ARG A 406 7.93 -16.53 -5.87
C ARG A 406 7.05 -15.56 -6.65
N ASP A 407 5.81 -15.42 -6.21
CA ASP A 407 4.84 -14.53 -6.84
C ASP A 407 4.84 -13.15 -6.15
N VAL A 408 4.96 -12.09 -6.94
CA VAL A 408 4.91 -10.69 -6.50
C VAL A 408 3.73 -9.92 -7.11
N ARG A 409 2.87 -10.58 -7.91
CA ARG A 409 1.74 -9.92 -8.60
C ARG A 409 0.76 -9.24 -7.64
N GLY A 410 0.58 -9.78 -6.44
CA GLY A 410 -0.31 -9.19 -5.43
C GLY A 410 0.12 -7.80 -4.93
N ILE A 411 1.39 -7.41 -5.12
CA ILE A 411 1.87 -6.10 -4.67
C ILE A 411 2.16 -5.12 -5.81
N TYR A 412 2.20 -5.57 -7.07
CA TYR A 412 2.52 -4.72 -8.22
C TYR A 412 3.72 -3.79 -7.93
N PRO A 413 4.94 -4.34 -7.78
CA PRO A 413 6.06 -3.65 -7.15
C PRO A 413 6.37 -2.27 -7.74
N ALA A 414 6.36 -2.13 -9.07
CA ALA A 414 6.62 -0.86 -9.75
C ALA A 414 5.52 0.18 -9.52
N HIS A 415 4.25 -0.23 -9.52
CA HIS A 415 3.13 0.65 -9.17
C HIS A 415 3.17 1.10 -7.69
N LEU A 416 3.57 0.18 -6.80
CA LEU A 416 3.79 0.51 -5.39
C LEU A 416 4.94 1.51 -5.22
N ALA A 417 6.05 1.31 -5.95
CA ALA A 417 7.18 2.25 -5.96
C ALA A 417 6.80 3.63 -6.51
N ALA A 418 6.02 3.70 -7.59
CA ALA A 418 5.47 4.97 -8.10
C ALA A 418 4.57 5.68 -7.06
N THR A 419 3.80 4.90 -6.30
CA THR A 419 2.91 5.42 -5.25
C THR A 419 3.67 6.01 -4.07
N TYR A 420 4.78 5.38 -3.66
CA TYR A 420 5.64 5.78 -2.54
C TYR A 420 6.92 6.52 -2.98
N LEU A 421 6.90 7.10 -4.20
CA LEU A 421 8.04 7.80 -4.78
C LEU A 421 8.48 8.98 -3.90
N ASP A 422 9.80 9.06 -3.64
CA ASP A 422 10.47 10.07 -2.80
C ASP A 422 11.69 10.62 -3.54
N GLY A 423 11.51 11.76 -4.22
CA GLY A 423 12.57 12.48 -4.90
C GLY A 423 13.59 13.16 -3.97
N GLY A 424 13.29 13.26 -2.67
CA GLY A 424 14.20 13.83 -1.68
C GLY A 424 15.26 12.84 -1.21
N LYS A 425 14.98 11.53 -1.26
CA LYS A 425 15.90 10.48 -0.77
C LYS A 425 16.35 9.50 -1.84
N THR A 426 15.43 8.88 -2.58
CA THR A 426 15.77 7.74 -3.47
C THR A 426 15.62 8.06 -4.95
N CYS A 427 14.90 9.13 -5.30
CA CYS A 427 14.59 9.45 -6.70
C CYS A 427 14.04 8.22 -7.45
N CYS A 428 14.73 7.75 -8.48
CA CYS A 428 14.36 6.60 -9.30
C CYS A 428 14.99 5.27 -8.87
N GLN A 429 15.90 5.20 -7.88
CA GLN A 429 16.70 4.01 -7.59
C GLN A 429 15.87 2.74 -7.34
N ILE A 430 14.75 2.86 -6.61
CA ILE A 430 13.84 1.73 -6.37
C ILE A 430 13.23 1.24 -7.68
N MET A 431 12.85 2.16 -8.57
CA MET A 431 12.26 1.85 -9.87
C MET A 431 13.28 1.18 -10.80
N GLU A 432 14.48 1.76 -10.89
CA GLU A 432 15.64 1.23 -11.63
C GLU A 432 15.96 -0.21 -11.20
N LEU A 433 16.10 -0.44 -9.88
CA LEU A 433 16.33 -1.78 -9.34
C LEU A 433 15.23 -2.75 -9.74
N LEU A 434 13.95 -2.36 -9.59
CA LEU A 434 12.81 -3.20 -9.94
C LEU A 434 12.80 -3.58 -11.42
N PHE A 435 13.08 -2.64 -12.33
CA PHE A 435 13.14 -2.93 -13.77
C PHE A 435 14.37 -3.77 -14.14
N SER A 436 15.52 -3.55 -13.49
CA SER A 436 16.75 -4.35 -13.71
C SER A 436 16.56 -5.85 -13.40
N VAL A 437 15.61 -6.18 -12.51
CA VAL A 437 15.28 -7.57 -12.15
C VAL A 437 13.93 -8.05 -12.67
N SER A 438 13.20 -7.22 -13.42
CA SER A 438 11.83 -7.51 -13.88
C SER A 438 11.73 -8.80 -14.71
N ASN A 439 12.75 -9.09 -15.53
CA ASN A 439 12.83 -10.31 -16.34
C ASN A 439 12.93 -11.61 -15.51
N LYS A 440 13.17 -11.52 -14.20
CA LYS A 440 13.23 -12.66 -13.27
C LYS A 440 11.86 -13.00 -12.68
N PHE A 441 10.88 -12.13 -12.84
CA PHE A 441 9.52 -12.27 -12.33
C PHE A 441 8.51 -12.46 -13.47
N ASP A 442 7.27 -12.76 -13.11
CA ASP A 442 6.16 -12.81 -14.06
C ASP A 442 5.93 -11.41 -14.67
N ARG A 443 5.89 -11.31 -16.01
CA ARG A 443 5.71 -10.03 -16.72
C ARG A 443 4.44 -9.30 -16.31
N GLY A 444 3.38 -10.03 -15.97
CA GLY A 444 2.11 -9.47 -15.52
C GLY A 444 2.21 -8.74 -14.17
N ALA A 445 3.29 -8.95 -13.39
CA ALA A 445 3.50 -8.22 -12.13
C ALA A 445 3.94 -6.76 -12.32
N PHE A 446 4.42 -6.40 -13.51
CA PHE A 446 4.96 -5.06 -13.83
C PHE A 446 4.15 -4.33 -14.92
N ASP A 447 3.21 -5.01 -15.57
CA ASP A 447 2.42 -4.47 -16.68
C ASP A 447 1.25 -3.59 -16.16
N ARG A 448 0.25 -4.21 -15.53
CA ARG A 448 -0.94 -3.52 -15.02
C ARG A 448 -1.31 -3.91 -13.61
N ASP A 449 -1.79 -2.94 -12.84
CA ASP A 449 -2.35 -3.19 -11.51
C ASP A 449 -3.76 -3.82 -11.58
N SER A 450 -4.35 -4.10 -10.42
CA SER A 450 -5.69 -4.67 -10.30
C SER A 450 -6.82 -3.77 -10.83
N LYS A 451 -6.54 -2.48 -11.08
CA LYS A 451 -7.47 -1.50 -11.66
C LYS A 451 -7.23 -1.31 -13.16
N GLY A 452 -6.21 -1.95 -13.73
CA GLY A 452 -5.84 -1.84 -15.13
C GLY A 452 -4.91 -0.67 -15.45
N HIS A 453 -4.34 0.00 -14.43
CA HIS A 453 -3.37 1.08 -14.61
C HIS A 453 -1.99 0.54 -14.96
N THR A 454 -1.31 1.20 -15.89
CA THR A 454 0.12 1.01 -16.17
C THR A 454 0.98 1.69 -15.09
N VAL A 455 2.29 1.43 -15.06
CA VAL A 455 3.22 2.14 -14.16
C VAL A 455 3.25 3.65 -14.49
N PHE A 456 3.16 4.00 -15.78
CA PHE A 456 3.05 5.40 -16.21
C PHE A 456 1.78 6.07 -15.69
N ASP A 457 0.65 5.36 -15.70
CA ASP A 457 -0.60 5.84 -15.09
C ASP A 457 -0.43 6.13 -13.59
N ALA A 458 0.29 5.26 -12.87
CA ALA A 458 0.60 5.48 -11.46
C ALA A 458 1.45 6.74 -11.24
N LEU A 459 2.40 7.04 -12.14
CA LEU A 459 3.18 8.29 -12.10
C LEU A 459 2.31 9.53 -12.39
N MET A 460 1.41 9.48 -13.39
CA MET A 460 0.49 10.59 -13.68
C MET A 460 -0.47 10.86 -12.52
N LEU A 461 -1.02 9.79 -11.92
CA LEU A 461 -1.82 9.90 -10.70
C LEU A 461 -1.02 10.49 -9.54
N ARG A 462 0.25 10.11 -9.39
CA ARG A 462 1.14 10.65 -8.35
C ARG A 462 1.37 12.16 -8.50
N ILE A 463 1.52 12.65 -9.72
CA ILE A 463 1.64 14.09 -10.02
C ILE A 463 0.37 14.83 -9.57
N LEU A 464 -0.81 14.39 -10.05
CA LEU A 464 -2.08 15.04 -9.72
C LEU A 464 -2.35 15.01 -8.20
N ARG A 465 -2.10 13.87 -7.55
CA ARG A 465 -2.26 13.77 -6.09
C ARG A 465 -1.35 14.73 -5.32
N SER A 466 -0.14 14.95 -5.77
CA SER A 466 0.86 15.73 -5.03
C SER A 466 0.79 17.23 -5.32
N HIS A 467 0.34 17.61 -6.53
CA HIS A 467 0.50 18.97 -7.08
C HIS A 467 -0.80 19.59 -7.62
N SER A 468 -1.95 18.97 -7.39
CA SER A 468 -3.26 19.57 -7.67
C SER A 468 -4.30 19.21 -6.62
N ASP A 469 -5.47 19.84 -6.74
CA ASP A 469 -6.73 19.41 -6.11
C ASP A 469 -7.67 18.72 -7.11
N THR A 470 -7.12 18.06 -8.14
CA THR A 470 -7.92 17.35 -9.14
C THR A 470 -8.79 16.28 -8.48
N PRO A 471 -10.13 16.31 -8.66
CA PRO A 471 -10.99 15.20 -8.25
C PRO A 471 -10.64 13.93 -9.02
N LEU A 472 -10.18 12.90 -8.30
CA LEU A 472 -9.64 11.69 -8.94
C LEU A 472 -10.70 10.84 -9.65
N GLU A 473 -11.98 11.04 -9.35
CA GLU A 473 -13.10 10.41 -10.08
C GLU A 473 -13.19 10.85 -11.56
N ILE A 474 -12.65 12.03 -11.89
CA ILE A 474 -12.54 12.50 -13.28
C ILE A 474 -11.47 11.68 -14.02
N VAL A 475 -10.43 11.28 -13.30
CA VAL A 475 -9.28 10.54 -13.84
C VAL A 475 -9.58 9.05 -13.94
N ASP A 476 -10.23 8.47 -12.92
CA ASP A 476 -10.64 7.07 -12.91
C ASP A 476 -11.94 6.91 -12.09
N ASP A 477 -12.99 6.41 -12.75
CA ASP A 477 -14.30 6.17 -12.13
C ASP A 477 -14.23 5.16 -10.97
N THR A 478 -13.24 4.26 -10.94
CA THR A 478 -13.05 3.33 -9.80
C THR A 478 -12.60 4.05 -8.54
N LEU A 479 -12.16 5.31 -8.63
CA LEU A 479 -11.75 6.15 -7.51
C LEU A 479 -12.89 7.04 -7.00
N ARG A 480 -14.10 6.91 -7.56
CA ARG A 480 -15.27 7.68 -7.14
C ARG A 480 -15.58 7.46 -5.65
N GLY A 481 -15.68 8.55 -4.90
CA GLY A 481 -15.96 8.52 -3.46
C GLY A 481 -14.80 8.05 -2.57
N VAL A 482 -13.62 7.77 -3.14
CA VAL A 482 -12.44 7.39 -2.36
C VAL A 482 -11.82 8.64 -1.71
N GLN A 483 -11.85 8.72 -0.38
CA GLN A 483 -11.37 9.88 0.38
C GLN A 483 -9.88 9.84 0.76
N SER A 484 -9.22 8.68 0.70
CA SER A 484 -7.82 8.43 1.07
C SER A 484 -7.17 7.52 0.05
N TYR A 485 -5.87 7.68 -0.15
CA TYR A 485 -5.10 6.85 -1.07
C TYR A 485 -3.80 6.42 -0.40
N ALA A 486 -3.38 5.19 -0.66
CA ALA A 486 -2.01 4.79 -0.33
C ALA A 486 -1.02 5.77 -0.97
N GLY A 487 0.03 6.12 -0.24
CA GLY A 487 1.07 7.06 -0.67
C GLY A 487 0.86 8.50 -0.21
N GLU A 488 -0.27 8.86 0.42
CA GLU A 488 -0.44 10.15 1.13
C GLU A 488 0.55 10.30 2.29
N GLU A 489 1.02 9.16 2.80
CA GLU A 489 2.04 9.06 3.84
C GLU A 489 3.36 9.70 3.46
N VAL A 490 3.68 9.79 2.17
CA VAL A 490 4.99 10.22 1.68
C VAL A 490 4.82 11.40 0.74
N ASP A 491 5.58 12.47 0.98
CA ASP A 491 5.71 13.55 0.01
C ASP A 491 6.74 13.22 -1.06
N ILE A 492 6.37 13.38 -2.33
CA ILE A 492 7.29 13.15 -3.45
C ILE A 492 8.49 14.10 -3.44
N CYS A 493 8.38 15.31 -2.89
CA CYS A 493 9.50 16.24 -2.73
C CYS A 493 10.26 16.03 -1.40
N GLY A 494 10.00 14.93 -0.67
CA GLY A 494 10.74 14.50 0.53
C GLY A 494 10.52 15.34 1.79
N ARG A 495 9.41 16.10 1.87
CA ARG A 495 9.14 17.02 3.00
C ARG A 495 8.55 16.31 4.22
N TRP A 496 7.80 15.23 4.03
CA TRP A 496 7.30 14.36 5.09
C TRP A 496 7.24 12.91 4.65
N ASP A 497 7.21 12.02 5.63
CA ASP A 497 6.76 10.63 5.48
C ASP A 497 5.95 10.16 6.71
N ALA A 498 5.55 8.88 6.74
CA ALA A 498 4.75 8.32 7.84
C ALA A 498 5.39 8.45 9.24
N GLU A 499 6.71 8.63 9.33
CA GLU A 499 7.43 8.83 10.59
C GLU A 499 7.48 10.31 11.01
N SER A 500 7.24 11.24 10.07
CA SER A 500 7.36 12.67 10.34
C SER A 500 6.31 13.16 11.35
N ASP A 501 6.76 13.93 12.34
CA ASP A 501 5.90 14.49 13.40
C ASP A 501 4.66 15.22 12.86
N SER A 502 4.85 16.00 11.80
CA SER A 502 3.77 16.73 11.12
C SER A 502 2.67 15.78 10.65
N TYR A 503 3.05 14.71 9.95
CA TYR A 503 2.13 13.70 9.41
C TYR A 503 1.48 12.88 10.53
N ARG A 504 2.23 12.47 11.55
CA ARG A 504 1.69 11.71 12.69
C ARG A 504 0.62 12.53 13.43
N LYS A 505 0.89 13.80 13.74
CA LYS A 505 -0.09 14.73 14.35
C LYS A 505 -1.34 14.94 13.47
N LEU A 506 -1.16 15.04 12.16
CA LEU A 506 -2.24 15.19 11.18
C LEU A 506 -3.20 13.99 11.26
N ILE A 507 -2.65 12.79 11.18
CA ILE A 507 -3.40 11.54 11.15
C ILE A 507 -4.04 11.22 12.53
N ASP A 508 -3.38 11.56 13.63
CA ASP A 508 -3.95 11.48 14.99
C ASP A 508 -5.14 12.42 15.22
N GLY A 509 -5.13 13.57 14.55
CA GLY A 509 -6.28 14.48 14.45
C GLY A 509 -7.47 13.88 13.69
N GLY A 510 -7.32 12.67 13.14
CA GLY A 510 -8.32 11.97 12.34
C GLY A 510 -8.39 12.50 10.91
N ALA A 511 -7.37 13.21 10.42
CA ALA A 511 -7.31 13.56 9.00
C ALA A 511 -7.01 12.31 8.17
N VAL A 512 -7.53 12.29 6.94
CA VAL A 512 -7.44 11.15 6.02
C VAL A 512 -6.69 11.51 4.72
N LYS A 513 -6.57 12.82 4.45
CA LYS A 513 -5.92 13.44 3.28
C LYS A 513 -5.03 14.57 3.79
N VAL A 514 -3.87 14.78 3.17
CA VAL A 514 -3.04 15.96 3.50
C VAL A 514 -3.74 17.26 3.09
N PRO A 515 -3.68 18.33 3.92
CA PRO A 515 -4.26 19.62 3.57
C PRO A 515 -3.64 20.18 2.28
N LEU A 516 -4.45 20.89 1.48
CA LEU A 516 -3.96 21.56 0.26
C LEU A 516 -2.85 22.58 0.55
N SER A 517 -2.86 23.19 1.73
CA SER A 517 -1.82 24.11 2.17
C SER A 517 -0.44 23.46 2.34
N TRP A 518 -0.34 22.13 2.38
CA TRP A 518 0.95 21.42 2.38
C TRP A 518 1.45 21.17 0.96
N LYS A 519 0.59 21.27 -0.05
CA LYS A 519 0.95 21.03 -1.45
C LYS A 519 1.49 22.32 -2.07
N HIS A 520 2.31 22.15 -3.09
CA HIS A 520 2.78 23.22 -3.96
C HIS A 520 2.78 22.70 -5.39
N LYS A 521 3.11 23.58 -6.35
CA LYS A 521 3.20 23.24 -7.78
C LYS A 521 4.06 22.00 -8.06
N PHE A 522 4.02 21.50 -9.30
CA PHE A 522 4.92 20.44 -9.74
C PHE A 522 6.39 20.91 -9.66
N CYS A 523 7.07 20.50 -8.58
CA CYS A 523 8.37 21.02 -8.11
C CYS A 523 9.55 20.37 -8.84
N HIS A 524 10.73 21.01 -8.92
CA HIS A 524 11.89 20.38 -9.57
C HIS A 524 12.30 19.03 -8.96
N THR A 525 12.16 18.83 -7.64
CA THR A 525 12.43 17.52 -7.03
C THR A 525 11.48 16.44 -7.57
N SER A 526 10.19 16.73 -7.65
CA SER A 526 9.22 15.81 -8.27
C SER A 526 9.48 15.63 -9.75
N ILE A 527 9.82 16.70 -10.48
CA ILE A 527 10.10 16.63 -11.91
C ILE A 527 11.26 15.69 -12.17
N GLN A 528 12.36 15.85 -11.44
CA GLN A 528 13.52 14.95 -11.52
C GLN A 528 13.10 13.50 -11.25
N ALA A 529 12.41 13.23 -10.13
CA ALA A 529 12.00 11.87 -9.76
C ALA A 529 11.07 11.23 -10.79
N ILE A 530 10.06 11.96 -11.26
CA ILE A 530 9.11 11.48 -12.27
C ILE A 530 9.83 11.26 -13.61
N CYS A 531 10.65 12.21 -14.08
CA CYS A 531 11.35 12.07 -15.35
C CYS A 531 12.31 10.88 -15.31
N HIS A 532 13.10 10.75 -14.25
CA HIS A 532 14.01 9.60 -14.13
C HIS A 532 13.22 8.28 -14.10
N CYS A 533 12.11 8.19 -13.36
CA CYS A 533 11.25 7.00 -13.40
C CYS A 533 10.63 6.73 -14.77
N ILE A 534 10.26 7.76 -15.55
CA ILE A 534 9.80 7.58 -16.95
C ILE A 534 10.93 6.99 -17.80
N GLY A 535 12.17 7.44 -17.61
CA GLY A 535 13.35 6.87 -18.25
C GLY A 535 13.52 5.37 -17.92
N GLU A 536 13.41 5.00 -16.65
CA GLU A 536 13.57 3.62 -16.18
C GLU A 536 12.44 2.68 -16.62
N CYS A 537 11.21 3.18 -16.75
CA CYS A 537 10.09 2.36 -17.24
C CYS A 537 10.31 1.83 -18.67
N GLY A 538 11.17 2.50 -19.46
CA GLY A 538 11.39 2.19 -20.86
C GLY A 538 10.10 2.25 -21.69
N PHE A 539 9.95 1.29 -22.61
CA PHE A 539 8.74 1.12 -23.44
C PHE A 539 7.49 1.02 -22.56
N LEU A 540 6.46 1.81 -22.89
CA LEU A 540 5.14 1.72 -22.28
C LEU A 540 4.23 0.86 -23.16
N PRO A 541 4.21 -0.48 -23.01
CA PRO A 541 3.27 -1.31 -23.75
C PRO A 541 1.83 -1.00 -23.34
N GLY A 542 1.01 -0.67 -24.33
CA GLY A 542 -0.44 -0.71 -24.20
C GLY A 542 -1.10 0.61 -23.79
N THR A 543 -2.43 0.55 -23.79
CA THR A 543 -3.31 1.70 -23.55
C THR A 543 -3.35 2.11 -22.08
N SER A 544 -3.53 3.37 -21.77
CA SER A 544 -3.70 3.86 -20.41
C SER A 544 -5.00 3.36 -19.79
N GLY A 545 -4.96 3.03 -18.50
CA GLY A 545 -6.14 2.79 -17.67
C GLY A 545 -6.82 4.07 -17.18
N LEU A 546 -6.16 5.23 -17.31
CA LEU A 546 -6.69 6.53 -16.90
C LEU A 546 -7.57 7.14 -17.98
N PHE A 547 -8.47 8.01 -17.53
CA PHE A 547 -9.50 8.68 -18.32
C PHE A 547 -10.32 7.72 -19.17
N LEU A 548 -10.37 6.46 -18.73
CA LEU A 548 -11.04 5.39 -19.45
C LEU A 548 -12.54 5.63 -19.44
N LYS A 549 -13.13 5.74 -20.62
CA LYS A 549 -14.58 5.89 -20.80
C LYS A 549 -15.13 4.87 -21.77
N ARG A 550 -16.45 4.70 -21.76
CA ARG A 550 -17.18 3.88 -22.73
C ARG A 550 -18.23 4.74 -23.41
N CYS A 551 -18.31 4.68 -24.74
CA CYS A 551 -19.38 5.34 -25.47
C CYS A 551 -20.72 4.64 -25.19
N PHE A 552 -21.76 5.37 -24.79
CA PHE A 552 -23.05 4.76 -24.49
C PHE A 552 -23.84 4.41 -25.76
N SER A 553 -23.54 5.06 -26.88
CA SER A 553 -24.17 4.79 -28.18
C SER A 553 -23.67 3.51 -28.85
N CYS A 554 -22.35 3.32 -29.00
CA CYS A 554 -21.78 2.17 -29.72
C CYS A 554 -21.12 1.12 -28.80
N GLY A 555 -20.93 1.43 -27.51
CA GLY A 555 -20.29 0.55 -26.54
C GLY A 555 -18.77 0.49 -26.62
N LEU A 556 -18.13 1.24 -27.52
CA LEU A 556 -16.67 1.24 -27.70
C LEU A 556 -15.95 1.70 -26.42
N LYS A 557 -14.90 0.97 -26.05
CA LYS A 557 -14.01 1.32 -24.95
C LYS A 557 -13.00 2.36 -25.46
N LEU A 558 -13.09 3.58 -24.94
CA LEU A 558 -12.25 4.71 -25.33
C LEU A 558 -10.97 4.68 -24.51
N GLU A 559 -10.02 3.83 -24.92
CA GLU A 559 -8.72 3.70 -24.27
C GLU A 559 -7.70 4.65 -24.90
N LEU A 560 -6.95 5.37 -24.06
CA LEU A 560 -5.98 6.36 -24.49
C LEU A 560 -4.59 5.76 -24.66
N GLN A 561 -3.73 6.35 -25.49
CA GLN A 561 -2.27 6.07 -25.44
C GLN A 561 -1.60 6.92 -24.34
N PRO A 562 -0.38 6.55 -23.90
CA PRO A 562 0.35 7.32 -22.87
C PRO A 562 0.45 8.83 -23.15
N LEU A 563 0.69 9.25 -24.41
CA LEU A 563 0.74 10.67 -24.76
C LEU A 563 -0.63 11.37 -24.63
N HIS A 564 -1.73 10.73 -25.00
CA HIS A 564 -3.08 11.30 -24.75
C HIS A 564 -3.34 11.46 -23.26
N THR A 565 -2.96 10.47 -22.45
CA THR A 565 -3.07 10.55 -20.98
C THR A 565 -2.22 11.67 -20.40
N MET A 566 -1.01 11.90 -20.94
CA MET A 566 -0.17 13.02 -20.55
C MET A 566 -0.82 14.38 -20.88
N VAL A 567 -1.40 14.51 -22.08
CA VAL A 567 -2.16 15.72 -22.49
C VAL A 567 -3.28 16.01 -21.50
N LEU A 568 -4.10 15.01 -21.14
CA LEU A 568 -5.18 15.20 -20.18
C LEU A 568 -4.69 15.47 -18.77
N THR A 569 -3.57 14.86 -18.35
CA THR A 569 -2.92 15.15 -17.06
C THR A 569 -2.45 16.59 -16.99
N ALA A 570 -1.84 17.11 -18.06
CA ALA A 570 -1.43 18.52 -18.17
C ALA A 570 -2.63 19.47 -18.09
N VAL A 571 -3.75 19.14 -18.73
CA VAL A 571 -5.01 19.91 -18.60
C VAL A 571 -5.54 19.90 -17.17
N GLN A 572 -5.44 18.78 -16.45
CA GLN A 572 -5.89 18.72 -15.05
C GLN A 572 -5.00 19.54 -14.12
N LEU A 573 -3.68 19.58 -14.33
CA LEU A 573 -2.77 20.49 -13.63
C LEU A 573 -3.04 21.95 -13.99
N LEU A 574 -3.32 22.27 -15.26
CA LEU A 574 -3.66 23.62 -15.67
C LEU A 574 -4.92 24.13 -14.96
N LYS A 575 -5.92 23.27 -14.81
CA LYS A 575 -7.20 23.62 -14.17
C LYS A 575 -7.15 23.67 -12.65
N ASN A 576 -6.47 22.69 -12.04
CA ASN A 576 -6.56 22.43 -10.60
C ASN A 576 -5.20 22.42 -9.89
N GLY A 577 -4.12 22.81 -10.58
CA GLY A 577 -2.77 22.86 -10.04
C GLY A 577 -2.64 23.85 -8.90
N MET A 578 -1.68 23.58 -8.02
CA MET A 578 -1.39 24.47 -6.88
C MET A 578 -0.79 25.80 -7.32
N ASP A 579 -0.80 26.79 -6.43
CA ASP A 579 -0.28 28.13 -6.68
C ASP A 579 1.15 28.12 -7.24
N GLY A 580 1.36 28.89 -8.31
CA GLY A 580 2.63 29.00 -9.03
C GLY A 580 2.87 27.92 -10.09
N GLU A 581 1.90 27.05 -10.35
CA GLU A 581 1.96 26.12 -11.48
C GLU A 581 2.18 26.87 -12.81
N ASP A 582 3.09 26.36 -13.64
CA ASP A 582 3.50 26.92 -14.94
C ASP A 582 3.65 25.83 -16.02
N LEU A 583 3.31 24.58 -15.71
CA LEU A 583 3.44 23.39 -16.54
C LEU A 583 4.86 23.04 -16.98
N PHE A 584 5.91 23.66 -16.40
CA PHE A 584 7.30 23.33 -16.69
C PHE A 584 7.58 21.84 -16.50
N GLY A 585 7.04 21.25 -15.43
CA GLY A 585 7.20 19.83 -15.16
C GLY A 585 6.55 18.91 -16.19
N MET A 586 5.40 19.30 -16.76
CA MET A 586 4.77 18.51 -17.82
C MET A 586 5.52 18.60 -19.14
N ILE A 587 6.12 19.76 -19.44
CA ILE A 587 7.06 19.93 -20.57
C ILE A 587 8.24 18.96 -20.41
N CYS A 588 8.82 18.87 -19.22
CA CYS A 588 9.92 17.94 -18.95
C CYS A 588 9.49 16.47 -19.11
N CYS A 589 8.31 16.10 -18.61
CA CYS A 589 7.77 14.76 -18.77
C CYS A 589 7.54 14.40 -20.26
N LEU A 590 7.09 15.36 -21.07
CA LEU A 590 6.89 15.16 -22.52
C LEU A 590 8.21 14.87 -23.23
N PHE A 591 9.26 15.65 -22.96
CA PHE A 591 10.58 15.39 -23.53
C PHE A 591 11.11 14.03 -23.10
N GLN A 592 11.10 13.76 -21.80
CA GLN A 592 11.61 12.50 -21.25
C GLN A 592 10.87 11.27 -21.80
N LEU A 593 9.54 11.34 -21.96
CA LEU A 593 8.78 10.23 -22.51
C LEU A 593 9.17 9.93 -23.97
N ASN A 594 9.43 10.95 -24.78
CA ASN A 594 9.88 10.75 -26.16
C ASN A 594 11.30 10.20 -26.21
N VAL A 595 12.18 10.65 -25.31
CA VAL A 595 13.54 10.11 -25.15
C VAL A 595 13.51 8.63 -24.73
N ALA A 596 12.66 8.26 -23.77
CA ALA A 596 12.51 6.88 -23.31
C ALA A 596 11.99 5.94 -24.43
N ASN A 597 11.31 6.48 -25.45
CA ASN A 597 10.72 5.74 -26.55
C ASN A 597 11.50 5.82 -27.88
N ILE A 598 12.77 6.27 -27.89
CA ILE A 598 13.60 6.39 -29.12
C ILE A 598 13.62 5.09 -29.95
N ASN A 599 13.64 3.93 -29.27
CA ASN A 599 13.76 2.61 -29.90
C ASN A 599 12.40 1.93 -30.16
N CYS A 600 11.30 2.63 -29.93
CA CYS A 600 9.95 2.10 -30.06
C CYS A 600 9.17 2.88 -31.14
N ASP A 601 8.16 2.24 -31.72
CA ASP A 601 7.25 2.95 -32.62
C ASP A 601 6.49 3.98 -31.77
N PRO A 602 6.58 5.28 -32.06
CA PRO A 602 6.22 6.29 -31.09
C PRO A 602 4.70 6.32 -30.91
N SER A 603 4.26 6.61 -29.68
CA SER A 603 2.86 6.59 -29.22
C SER A 603 1.98 7.72 -29.80
N PHE A 604 2.30 8.21 -31.00
CA PHE A 604 1.49 9.17 -31.76
C PHE A 604 0.38 8.51 -32.56
N SER A 605 0.17 7.20 -32.39
CA SER A 605 -0.99 6.50 -32.94
C SER A 605 -2.27 7.20 -32.48
N LYS A 606 -3.25 7.30 -33.39
CA LYS A 606 -4.55 7.88 -33.05
C LYS A 606 -5.28 6.98 -32.06
N SER A 607 -6.14 7.56 -31.23
CA SER A 607 -7.03 6.82 -30.34
C SER A 607 -8.42 7.42 -30.36
N HIS A 608 -9.43 6.58 -30.12
CA HIS A 608 -10.81 7.03 -30.04
C HIS A 608 -11.04 7.85 -28.77
N VAL A 609 -11.35 9.13 -28.94
CA VAL A 609 -11.57 10.08 -27.85
C VAL A 609 -12.93 10.75 -28.03
N SER A 610 -13.65 10.97 -26.93
CA SER A 610 -14.84 11.84 -26.89
C SER A 610 -14.54 13.05 -26.03
N THR A 611 -14.31 14.20 -26.65
CA THR A 611 -14.01 15.43 -25.93
C THR A 611 -15.18 15.95 -25.10
N HIS A 612 -16.41 15.76 -25.59
CA HIS A 612 -17.63 16.05 -24.82
C HIS A 612 -17.72 15.23 -23.53
N LEU A 613 -17.39 13.93 -23.60
CA LEU A 613 -17.41 13.05 -22.43
C LEU A 613 -16.28 13.39 -21.44
N LEU A 614 -15.17 13.96 -21.93
CA LEU A 614 -14.04 14.40 -21.12
C LEU A 614 -14.22 15.81 -20.51
N GLN A 615 -15.03 16.67 -21.13
CA GLN A 615 -15.25 18.06 -20.68
C GLN A 615 -16.53 18.20 -19.85
N ASP A 616 -17.65 17.66 -20.34
CA ASP A 616 -18.98 17.91 -19.79
C ASP A 616 -19.59 16.69 -19.09
N GLY A 617 -18.98 15.51 -19.25
CA GLY A 617 -19.44 14.25 -18.66
C GLY A 617 -20.78 13.74 -19.21
N ILE A 618 -21.30 14.38 -20.26
CA ILE A 618 -22.57 14.05 -20.90
C ILE A 618 -22.27 13.42 -22.26
N ASP A 619 -22.92 12.30 -22.55
CA ASP A 619 -22.97 11.75 -23.90
C ASP A 619 -24.14 12.40 -24.63
N HIS A 620 -23.87 12.93 -25.82
CA HIS A 620 -24.91 13.47 -26.68
C HIS A 620 -25.66 12.33 -27.37
N ASP A 621 -26.85 12.61 -27.92
CA ASP A 621 -27.61 11.63 -28.72
C ASP A 621 -26.81 11.24 -29.98
N GLY A 622 -25.93 10.23 -29.88
CA GLY A 622 -25.12 9.73 -30.98
C GLY A 622 -23.70 9.33 -30.58
N CYS A 623 -22.93 8.87 -31.56
CA CYS A 623 -21.53 8.51 -31.40
C CYS A 623 -20.65 9.76 -31.62
N ALA A 624 -20.27 10.45 -30.56
CA ALA A 624 -19.49 11.70 -30.64
C ALA A 624 -17.96 11.49 -30.52
N HIS A 625 -17.49 10.24 -30.47
CA HIS A 625 -16.06 9.95 -30.39
C HIS A 625 -15.38 10.00 -31.77
N GLU A 626 -14.16 10.53 -31.82
CA GLU A 626 -13.33 10.64 -33.02
C GLU A 626 -11.93 10.07 -32.77
N GLU A 627 -11.24 9.63 -33.83
CA GLU A 627 -9.84 9.20 -33.73
C GLU A 627 -8.92 10.41 -33.78
N LEU A 628 -8.31 10.74 -32.64
CA LEU A 628 -7.42 11.89 -32.51
C LEU A 628 -6.00 11.42 -32.21
N SER A 629 -5.01 12.06 -32.82
CA SER A 629 -3.63 12.01 -32.33
C SER A 629 -3.50 12.80 -31.02
N PRO A 630 -2.39 12.65 -30.27
CA PRO A 630 -2.14 13.45 -29.08
C PRO A 630 -2.19 14.97 -29.36
N PHE A 631 -1.60 15.44 -30.46
CA PHE A 631 -1.66 16.85 -30.85
C PHE A 631 -3.08 17.29 -31.22
N GLU A 632 -3.82 16.49 -32.00
CA GLU A 632 -5.20 16.81 -32.35
C GLU A 632 -6.11 16.91 -31.11
N LEU A 633 -5.91 16.02 -30.13
CA LEU A 633 -6.57 16.11 -28.83
C LEU A 633 -6.21 17.40 -28.09
N ALA A 634 -4.92 17.75 -28.03
CA ALA A 634 -4.44 18.96 -27.38
C ALA A 634 -5.09 20.22 -27.99
N MET A 635 -5.17 20.30 -29.32
CA MET A 635 -5.88 21.38 -30.03
C MET A 635 -7.37 21.43 -29.71
N ARG A 636 -8.02 20.27 -29.49
CA ARG A 636 -9.45 20.21 -29.19
C ARG A 636 -9.78 20.70 -27.78
N VAL A 637 -8.88 20.48 -26.83
CA VAL A 637 -9.01 20.94 -25.44
C VAL A 637 -8.40 22.32 -25.20
N ASP A 638 -7.69 22.88 -26.18
CA ASP A 638 -6.99 24.15 -26.10
C ASP A 638 -7.91 25.33 -25.73
N VAL A 639 -9.13 25.38 -26.28
CA VAL A 639 -10.12 26.41 -25.92
C VAL A 639 -10.41 26.40 -24.42
N THR A 640 -10.56 25.21 -23.83
CA THR A 640 -10.75 25.07 -22.39
C THR A 640 -9.49 25.42 -21.61
N ALA A 641 -8.32 25.04 -22.14
CA ALA A 641 -7.03 25.32 -21.53
C ALA A 641 -6.75 26.83 -21.45
N GLN A 642 -7.00 27.57 -22.53
CA GLN A 642 -6.82 29.04 -22.59
C GLN A 642 -7.77 29.82 -21.67
N GLN A 643 -8.86 29.19 -21.22
CA GLN A 643 -9.84 29.81 -20.31
C GLN A 643 -9.55 29.50 -18.83
N CYS A 644 -8.55 28.65 -18.55
CA CYS A 644 -8.21 28.15 -17.22
C CYS A 644 -6.75 28.46 -16.87
N GLY A 645 -6.40 28.31 -15.59
CA GLY A 645 -5.02 28.43 -15.10
C GLY A 645 -4.51 29.88 -14.98
N SER A 646 -3.30 30.00 -14.44
CA SER A 646 -2.55 31.26 -14.40
C SER A 646 -2.04 31.65 -15.81
N PRO A 647 -1.74 32.94 -16.07
CA PRO A 647 -1.09 33.36 -17.31
C PRO A 647 0.20 32.57 -17.60
N GLU A 648 0.97 32.26 -16.56
CA GLU A 648 2.20 31.46 -16.67
C GLU A 648 1.90 30.02 -17.08
N ALA A 649 0.88 29.37 -16.49
CA ALA A 649 0.47 28.03 -16.89
C ALA A 649 -0.10 27.98 -18.31
N GLN A 650 -0.78 29.03 -18.77
CA GLN A 650 -1.24 29.16 -20.15
C GLN A 650 -0.09 29.24 -21.14
N LYS A 651 0.97 29.99 -20.81
CA LYS A 651 2.21 30.00 -21.59
C LYS A 651 2.87 28.62 -21.60
N GLY A 652 2.91 27.94 -20.46
CA GLY A 652 3.43 26.58 -20.34
C GLY A 652 2.65 25.59 -21.20
N TRP A 653 1.33 25.72 -21.23
CA TRP A 653 0.45 24.94 -22.09
C TRP A 653 0.74 25.19 -23.57
N ALA A 654 0.88 26.46 -23.97
CA ALA A 654 1.26 26.79 -25.35
C ALA A 654 2.61 26.17 -25.75
N ALA A 655 3.60 26.18 -24.85
CA ALA A 655 4.89 25.54 -25.08
C ALA A 655 4.75 24.02 -25.21
N PHE A 656 3.97 23.39 -24.33
CA PHE A 656 3.67 21.97 -24.37
C PHE A 656 3.03 21.56 -25.71
N VAL A 657 2.02 22.30 -26.17
CA VAL A 657 1.34 22.04 -27.46
C VAL A 657 2.29 22.20 -28.64
N LEU A 658 3.12 23.26 -28.65
CA LEU A 658 4.10 23.49 -29.73
C LEU A 658 5.17 22.39 -29.78
N ILE A 659 5.67 21.94 -28.63
CA ILE A 659 6.62 20.83 -28.56
C ILE A 659 5.97 19.56 -29.10
N LEU A 660 4.75 19.23 -28.64
CA LEU A 660 4.02 18.05 -29.08
C LEU A 660 3.77 18.06 -30.59
N GLN A 661 3.35 19.20 -31.13
CA GLN A 661 3.18 19.42 -32.57
C GLN A 661 4.48 19.13 -33.32
N GLN A 662 5.57 19.78 -32.91
CA GLN A 662 6.85 19.67 -33.60
C GLN A 662 7.39 18.24 -33.57
N ILE A 663 7.25 17.50 -32.46
CA ILE A 663 7.67 16.10 -32.37
C ILE A 663 6.80 15.23 -33.28
N GLU A 664 5.47 15.35 -33.20
CA GLU A 664 4.54 14.55 -34.02
C GLU A 664 4.76 14.78 -35.53
N GLU A 665 5.01 16.02 -35.95
CA GLU A 665 5.35 16.37 -37.32
C GLU A 665 6.61 15.65 -37.81
N GLN A 666 7.64 15.51 -36.98
CA GLN A 666 8.88 14.81 -37.36
C GLN A 666 8.65 13.30 -37.54
N HIS A 667 7.77 12.68 -36.75
CA HIS A 667 7.49 11.25 -36.84
C HIS A 667 6.58 10.86 -38.02
N ARG A 668 5.79 11.80 -38.57
CA ARG A 668 4.94 11.53 -39.75
C ARG A 668 5.72 11.20 -41.04
N TRP A 669 6.99 11.58 -41.14
CA TRP A 669 7.79 11.42 -42.37
C TRP A 669 8.40 10.02 -42.58
N HIS A 670 8.05 9.02 -41.78
CA HIS A 670 8.75 7.74 -41.76
C HIS A 670 8.32 6.69 -42.82
N ASP A 671 7.25 6.90 -43.62
CA ASP A 671 6.63 5.78 -44.35
C ASP A 671 6.41 5.95 -45.88
N GLY A 672 7.04 6.90 -46.59
CA GLY A 672 6.81 6.96 -48.05
C GLY A 672 7.70 7.85 -48.91
N ASP A 673 8.21 8.96 -48.38
CA ASP A 673 9.08 9.87 -49.13
C ASP A 673 10.44 9.95 -48.44
N ARG A 674 11.34 9.00 -48.71
CA ARG A 674 12.77 9.27 -48.53
C ARG A 674 13.18 10.11 -49.75
N PRO A 675 13.44 11.43 -49.63
CA PRO A 675 14.12 12.13 -50.70
C PRO A 675 15.45 11.41 -50.93
N GLU A 676 15.76 11.11 -52.19
CA GLU A 676 17.02 10.48 -52.57
C GLU A 676 18.17 11.18 -51.84
N LEU A 677 18.97 10.38 -51.14
CA LEU A 677 20.15 10.77 -50.37
C LEU A 677 21.11 11.58 -51.24
N HIS A 678 20.93 12.91 -51.25
CA HIS A 678 21.99 13.84 -51.56
C HIS A 678 22.51 14.44 -50.25
N GLU A 679 23.62 13.87 -49.78
CA GLU A 679 24.71 14.56 -49.10
C GLU A 679 24.32 15.56 -47.99
N PHE A 680 23.76 15.07 -46.90
CA PHE A 680 24.11 15.64 -45.60
C PHE A 680 24.95 14.60 -44.86
N PRO A 681 26.26 14.83 -44.65
CA PRO A 681 27.04 13.96 -43.81
C PRO A 681 26.52 14.13 -42.37
N LEU A 682 25.60 13.27 -41.96
CA LEU A 682 25.13 13.12 -40.58
C LEU A 682 26.23 12.60 -39.62
N MET A 683 27.48 12.54 -40.09
CA MET A 683 28.62 11.93 -39.41
C MET A 683 29.79 12.90 -39.19
N LYS A 684 29.58 14.22 -39.31
CA LYS A 684 30.53 15.22 -38.81
C LYS A 684 29.78 16.17 -37.89
N GLU A 685 30.34 16.38 -36.71
CA GLU A 685 30.01 17.46 -35.79
C GLU A 685 29.51 18.67 -36.58
N ILE A 686 28.20 18.95 -36.49
CA ILE A 686 27.64 20.13 -37.13
C ILE A 686 28.02 21.30 -36.22
N PHE A 687 29.28 21.71 -36.28
CA PHE A 687 29.63 23.08 -35.93
C PHE A 687 28.97 23.95 -36.99
N HIS A 688 27.77 24.47 -36.68
CA HIS A 688 27.30 25.65 -37.37
C HIS A 688 28.38 26.73 -37.23
N GLU A 689 28.63 27.53 -38.28
CA GLU A 689 29.65 28.59 -38.29
C GLU A 689 29.51 29.59 -37.11
N ASP A 690 28.35 29.56 -36.46
CA ASP A 690 27.93 30.36 -35.31
C ASP A 690 28.35 29.78 -33.93
N GLY A 691 28.93 28.57 -33.89
CA GLY A 691 29.34 27.89 -32.65
C GLY A 691 28.20 27.29 -31.82
N LEU A 692 27.01 27.11 -32.41
CA LEU A 692 25.77 26.59 -31.78
C LEU A 692 25.48 25.11 -32.15
N GLY A 693 26.52 24.34 -32.50
CA GLY A 693 26.40 22.89 -32.77
C GLY A 693 26.15 22.06 -31.51
N PHE A 694 25.76 20.79 -31.68
CA PHE A 694 25.75 19.84 -30.56
C PHE A 694 27.19 19.46 -30.20
N PRO A 695 27.57 19.61 -28.93
CA PRO A 695 28.95 19.37 -28.53
C PRO A 695 29.28 17.87 -28.34
N ALA A 696 28.30 16.95 -28.45
CA ALA A 696 28.53 15.50 -28.39
C ALA A 696 27.81 14.70 -29.50
N PRO A 697 28.37 13.56 -29.95
CA PRO A 697 27.67 12.62 -30.80
C PRO A 697 26.48 11.97 -30.05
N CYS A 698 25.47 11.51 -30.79
CA CYS A 698 24.37 10.76 -30.20
C CYS A 698 24.69 9.26 -30.20
N GLU A 699 24.94 8.69 -29.02
CA GLU A 699 25.27 7.27 -28.85
C GLU A 699 24.10 6.31 -29.21
N HIS A 700 22.89 6.83 -29.35
CA HIS A 700 21.71 6.04 -29.78
C HIS A 700 21.60 5.79 -31.29
N ILE A 701 22.61 6.20 -32.08
CA ILE A 701 22.65 5.99 -33.54
C ILE A 701 23.21 4.58 -33.86
N GLU A 702 22.72 3.53 -33.21
CA GLU A 702 23.08 2.15 -33.53
C GLU A 702 21.95 1.44 -34.27
N GLY A 703 21.84 1.71 -35.58
CA GLY A 703 20.91 0.99 -36.46
C GLY A 703 20.75 1.65 -37.84
N PRO A 704 20.26 0.93 -38.85
CA PRO A 704 20.11 1.43 -40.23
C PRO A 704 19.05 2.56 -40.41
N ASP A 705 18.31 2.90 -39.35
CA ASP A 705 17.16 3.82 -39.39
C ASP A 705 17.42 5.21 -38.75
N ASP A 706 18.62 5.52 -38.22
CA ASP A 706 18.98 6.84 -37.67
C ASP A 706 17.89 7.49 -36.79
N ARG A 707 17.25 6.71 -35.89
CA ARG A 707 16.13 7.20 -35.07
C ARG A 707 16.63 8.11 -33.94
N ARG A 708 16.16 9.35 -33.93
CA ARG A 708 16.40 10.34 -32.86
C ARG A 708 15.10 10.61 -32.10
N ALA A 709 15.21 10.98 -30.82
CA ALA A 709 14.05 11.25 -29.93
C ALA A 709 13.07 12.29 -30.51
N PHE A 710 13.60 13.26 -31.23
CA PHE A 710 12.84 14.38 -31.82
C PHE A 710 12.99 14.43 -33.35
N GLY A 711 13.27 13.28 -33.97
CA GLY A 711 13.54 13.18 -35.40
C GLY A 711 14.64 14.14 -35.87
N ARG A 712 14.38 14.94 -36.91
CA ARG A 712 15.36 15.90 -37.45
C ARG A 712 15.35 17.25 -36.73
N ASN A 713 14.45 17.46 -35.76
CA ASN A 713 14.35 18.72 -35.04
C ASN A 713 15.45 18.82 -33.96
N THR A 714 16.54 19.49 -34.32
CA THR A 714 17.67 19.74 -33.43
C THR A 714 17.34 20.74 -32.32
N ARG A 715 16.42 21.69 -32.54
CA ARG A 715 16.09 22.74 -31.57
C ARG A 715 15.55 22.17 -30.26
N LEU A 716 14.72 21.14 -30.36
CA LEU A 716 14.15 20.44 -29.22
C LEU A 716 15.22 19.80 -28.32
N GLY A 717 16.35 19.38 -28.89
CA GLY A 717 17.51 18.90 -28.13
C GLY A 717 18.11 19.98 -27.23
N HIS A 718 18.25 21.22 -27.71
CA HIS A 718 18.74 22.34 -26.89
C HIS A 718 17.78 22.70 -25.76
N VAL A 719 16.47 22.76 -26.05
CA VAL A 719 15.44 23.02 -25.04
C VAL A 719 15.47 21.93 -23.97
N TRP A 720 15.51 20.66 -24.37
CA TRP A 720 15.53 19.55 -23.42
C TRP A 720 16.81 19.53 -22.56
N ALA A 721 17.97 19.80 -23.14
CA ALA A 721 19.22 19.91 -22.38
C ALA A 721 19.13 21.03 -21.33
N ALA A 722 18.59 22.20 -21.70
CA ALA A 722 18.38 23.31 -20.77
C ALA A 722 17.37 22.99 -19.66
N CYS A 723 16.25 22.34 -19.99
CA CYS A 723 15.27 21.90 -19.00
C CYS A 723 15.86 20.91 -17.98
N GLN A 724 16.66 19.94 -18.45
CA GLN A 724 17.38 19.01 -17.58
C GLN A 724 18.34 19.74 -16.65
N ALA A 725 19.17 20.64 -17.19
CA ALA A 725 20.10 21.41 -16.37
C ALA A 725 19.35 22.19 -15.28
N GLU A 726 18.22 22.81 -15.60
CA GLU A 726 17.40 23.52 -14.62
C GLU A 726 16.97 22.62 -13.45
N PHE A 727 16.26 21.52 -13.73
CA PHE A 727 15.76 20.66 -12.66
C PHE A 727 16.86 19.83 -11.99
N LEU A 728 18.07 19.75 -12.55
CA LEU A 728 19.23 19.11 -11.90
C LEU A 728 20.07 20.06 -11.06
N THR A 729 19.95 21.38 -11.24
CA THR A 729 20.87 22.36 -10.63
C THR A 729 20.20 23.39 -9.74
N TYR A 730 18.89 23.62 -9.90
CA TYR A 730 18.17 24.66 -9.19
C TYR A 730 17.04 24.13 -8.30
N ARG A 731 17.02 24.55 -7.03
CA ARG A 731 15.89 24.40 -6.10
C ARG A 731 15.59 25.72 -5.42
N ARG A 732 14.34 25.87 -4.99
CA ARG A 732 13.91 26.99 -4.16
C ARG A 732 14.54 26.87 -2.77
N GLN A 733 15.42 27.82 -2.42
CA GLN A 733 16.11 27.85 -1.12
C GLN A 733 15.33 28.58 -0.03
N GLN A 734 14.48 29.54 -0.41
CA GLN A 734 13.61 30.28 0.50
C GLN A 734 12.22 30.42 -0.10
N GLU A 735 11.19 30.52 0.74
CA GLU A 735 9.80 30.71 0.26
C GLU A 735 9.57 32.05 -0.46
N SER A 736 10.54 32.96 -0.52
CA SER A 736 10.48 34.15 -1.36
C SER A 736 11.07 33.93 -2.77
N HIS A 737 11.91 32.91 -2.95
CA HIS A 737 12.63 32.66 -4.20
C HIS A 737 11.69 32.11 -5.28
N PRO A 738 11.95 32.39 -6.57
CA PRO A 738 11.17 31.86 -7.68
C PRO A 738 11.33 30.35 -7.83
N TRP A 739 10.36 29.72 -8.49
CA TRP A 739 10.37 28.28 -8.77
C TRP A 739 11.33 27.89 -9.90
N LEU A 740 11.57 28.78 -10.85
CA LEU A 740 12.58 28.66 -11.90
C LEU A 740 13.74 29.62 -11.61
N SER A 741 14.94 29.23 -12.03
CA SER A 741 16.13 30.08 -11.99
C SER A 741 16.03 31.23 -13.00
N GLU A 742 16.96 32.18 -12.94
CA GLU A 742 17.10 33.22 -13.96
C GLU A 742 17.61 32.68 -15.31
N HIS A 743 18.04 31.42 -15.38
CA HIS A 743 18.65 30.82 -16.55
C HIS A 743 17.64 30.14 -17.49
N ILE A 744 16.39 29.98 -17.07
CA ILE A 744 15.32 29.47 -17.92
C ILE A 744 13.97 30.06 -17.52
N THR A 745 13.17 30.44 -18.52
CA THR A 745 11.78 30.88 -18.32
C THR A 745 10.90 30.24 -19.38
N ILE A 746 9.60 30.09 -19.08
CA ILE A 746 8.63 29.61 -20.06
C ILE A 746 8.58 30.52 -21.29
N ASP A 747 8.74 31.84 -21.11
CA ASP A 747 8.81 32.81 -22.21
C ASP A 747 10.01 32.54 -23.12
N ALA A 748 11.20 32.28 -22.56
CA ALA A 748 12.38 31.95 -23.36
C ALA A 748 12.22 30.61 -24.10
N ILE A 749 11.56 29.62 -23.49
CA ILE A 749 11.22 28.36 -24.15
C ILE A 749 10.28 28.63 -25.34
N LEU A 750 9.22 29.40 -25.14
CA LEU A 750 8.27 29.76 -26.21
C LEU A 750 8.95 30.51 -27.36
N GLU A 751 9.76 31.52 -27.02
CA GLU A 751 10.50 32.30 -28.01
C GLU A 751 11.44 31.40 -28.83
N CYS A 752 12.15 30.48 -28.17
CA CYS A 752 13.02 29.50 -28.83
C CYS A 752 12.22 28.61 -29.79
N LEU A 753 11.04 28.14 -29.37
CA LEU A 753 10.19 27.26 -30.18
C LEU A 753 9.58 27.97 -31.39
N GLN A 754 9.25 29.26 -31.26
CA GLN A 754 8.62 30.07 -32.31
C GLN A 754 9.61 30.64 -33.32
N THR A 755 10.73 31.19 -32.84
CA THR A 755 11.76 31.84 -33.68
C THR A 755 12.74 30.82 -34.25
N GLY A 756 12.96 29.72 -33.53
CA GLY A 756 13.99 28.74 -33.84
C GLY A 756 15.39 29.11 -33.37
N ASP A 757 15.56 30.25 -32.70
CA ASP A 757 16.84 30.69 -32.15
C ASP A 757 17.05 30.06 -30.77
N SER A 758 18.02 29.14 -30.65
CA SER A 758 18.39 28.54 -29.36
C SER A 758 19.20 29.49 -28.47
N GLY A 759 19.74 30.57 -29.02
CA GLY A 759 20.48 31.61 -28.31
C GLY A 759 19.62 32.48 -27.40
N VAL A 760 18.28 32.39 -27.47
CA VAL A 760 17.38 33.06 -26.52
C VAL A 760 17.40 32.39 -25.15
N LEU A 761 17.77 31.11 -25.07
CA LEU A 761 17.92 30.38 -23.82
C LEU A 761 19.23 30.78 -23.12
N PRO A 762 19.19 31.37 -21.91
CA PRO A 762 20.42 31.79 -21.22
C PRO A 762 21.44 30.67 -21.03
N HIS A 763 20.98 29.45 -20.70
CA HIS A 763 21.82 28.26 -20.59
C HIS A 763 22.66 28.00 -21.85
N VAL A 764 22.06 28.15 -23.03
CA VAL A 764 22.73 27.92 -24.33
C VAL A 764 23.60 29.11 -24.69
N ARG A 765 23.04 30.33 -24.64
CA ARG A 765 23.74 31.58 -24.96
C ARG A 765 25.05 31.75 -24.18
N ASN A 766 24.99 31.44 -22.88
CA ASN A 766 26.11 31.62 -21.97
C ASN A 766 27.01 30.37 -21.88
N LYS A 767 26.76 29.33 -22.70
CA LYS A 767 27.52 28.07 -22.73
C LYS A 767 27.65 27.41 -21.35
N MET A 768 26.54 27.36 -20.62
CA MET A 768 26.49 26.80 -19.26
C MET A 768 26.31 25.28 -19.26
N LEU A 769 25.77 24.72 -20.34
CA LEU A 769 25.45 23.30 -20.46
C LEU A 769 26.70 22.46 -20.76
N GLY A 770 26.78 21.27 -20.16
CA GLY A 770 27.82 20.27 -20.45
C GLY A 770 27.73 19.72 -21.88
N LEU A 771 28.45 18.64 -22.17
CA LEU A 771 28.42 18.02 -23.50
C LEU A 771 27.13 17.21 -23.68
N TYR A 772 26.27 17.60 -24.62
CA TYR A 772 25.01 16.91 -24.95
C TYR A 772 24.82 16.68 -26.46
N CYS A 773 24.00 15.69 -26.80
CA CYS A 773 23.72 15.30 -28.18
C CYS A 773 22.45 15.95 -28.74
N ALA A 774 22.13 15.66 -30.02
CA ALA A 774 20.94 16.18 -30.69
C ALA A 774 19.59 15.77 -30.05
N CYS A 775 19.57 14.71 -29.24
CA CYS A 775 18.41 14.32 -28.44
C CYS A 775 18.34 15.06 -27.09
N GLY A 776 19.28 15.97 -26.81
CA GLY A 776 19.40 16.69 -25.54
C GLY A 776 19.99 15.86 -24.39
N LEU A 777 20.52 14.66 -24.65
CA LEU A 777 21.13 13.80 -23.63
C LEU A 777 22.60 14.15 -23.41
N TYR A 778 23.04 14.18 -22.15
CA TYR A 778 24.42 14.46 -21.78
C TYR A 778 25.32 13.21 -21.96
N GLU A 779 26.59 13.43 -22.30
CA GLU A 779 27.56 12.38 -22.64
C GLU A 779 27.70 11.29 -21.55
N GLY A 780 27.62 10.03 -21.98
CA GLY A 780 27.78 8.84 -21.13
C GLY A 780 26.51 8.33 -20.45
N TRP A 781 25.30 8.81 -20.82
CA TRP A 781 24.05 8.46 -20.12
C TRP A 781 22.90 8.14 -21.08
N ARG A 782 22.19 7.04 -20.78
CA ARG A 782 21.08 6.56 -21.63
C ARG A 782 19.69 6.88 -21.06
N THR A 783 19.52 6.96 -19.73
CA THR A 783 18.19 7.15 -19.10
C THR A 783 18.13 8.29 -18.09
N VAL A 784 19.18 8.46 -17.27
CA VAL A 784 19.21 9.43 -16.15
C VAL A 784 20.42 10.36 -16.24
N SER A 785 20.18 11.66 -16.45
CA SER A 785 21.26 12.66 -16.48
C SER A 785 21.72 13.04 -15.07
N ARG A 786 23.04 13.09 -14.87
CA ARG A 786 23.65 13.58 -13.61
C ARG A 786 23.91 15.09 -13.66
N ARG A 787 23.85 15.74 -12.49
CA ARG A 787 24.10 17.18 -12.33
C ARG A 787 25.46 17.59 -12.88
N GLU A 788 26.51 16.84 -12.55
CA GLU A 788 27.90 17.14 -12.93
C GLU A 788 28.10 17.07 -14.44
N LYS A 789 27.30 16.27 -15.14
CA LYS A 789 27.32 16.13 -16.60
C LYS A 789 26.48 17.20 -17.30
N ALA A 790 25.43 17.69 -16.64
CA ALA A 790 24.57 18.73 -17.17
C ALA A 790 25.25 20.11 -17.24
N CYS A 791 26.34 20.32 -16.48
CA CYS A 791 26.98 21.62 -16.29
C CYS A 791 28.37 21.68 -16.95
N ALA A 792 28.65 22.71 -17.74
CA ALA A 792 30.00 23.02 -18.21
C ALA A 792 30.90 23.65 -17.13
N SER A 793 30.27 24.29 -16.13
CA SER A 793 30.93 24.87 -14.96
C SER A 793 29.97 24.84 -13.76
N TYR A 794 30.47 25.01 -12.54
CA TYR A 794 29.62 24.91 -11.35
C TYR A 794 28.71 26.14 -11.18
N PHE A 795 27.39 25.95 -11.27
CA PHE A 795 26.36 27.00 -11.02
C PHE A 795 25.13 26.48 -10.25
N SER A 796 25.24 25.28 -9.67
CA SER A 796 24.15 24.68 -8.91
C SER A 796 23.92 25.40 -7.58
N ASN A 797 22.67 25.47 -7.12
CA ASN A 797 22.32 25.99 -5.79
C ASN A 797 21.91 24.89 -4.80
N LEU A 798 22.31 23.64 -5.04
CA LEU A 798 21.90 22.46 -4.27
C LEU A 798 22.77 22.18 -3.04
N ASP A 799 23.69 23.08 -2.67
CA ASP A 799 24.66 22.91 -1.57
C ASP A 799 24.05 23.08 -0.16
N ASP A 800 22.81 22.65 0.03
CA ASP A 800 22.16 22.59 1.34
C ASP A 800 22.19 21.14 1.85
N TRP A 801 23.24 20.81 2.59
CA TRP A 801 23.48 19.46 3.12
C TRP A 801 22.37 18.95 4.04
N HIS A 802 21.54 19.82 4.61
CA HIS A 802 20.40 19.40 5.44
C HIS A 802 19.20 18.93 4.61
N ARG A 803 19.14 19.30 3.33
CA ARG A 803 18.04 18.99 2.40
C ARG A 803 18.47 18.12 1.22
N THR A 804 19.76 17.81 1.12
CA THR A 804 20.36 17.01 0.04
C THR A 804 20.61 15.58 0.49
N SER A 805 20.20 14.62 -0.33
CA SER A 805 20.65 13.22 -0.26
C SER A 805 21.53 12.91 -1.48
N PHE A 806 22.56 12.08 -1.32
CA PHE A 806 23.36 11.60 -2.44
C PHE A 806 23.01 10.14 -2.71
N ILE A 807 22.81 9.82 -3.98
CA ILE A 807 22.39 8.49 -4.41
C ILE A 807 23.27 8.01 -5.54
N GLU A 808 23.67 6.75 -5.49
CA GLU A 808 24.47 6.11 -6.52
C GLU A 808 23.56 5.68 -7.68
N SER A 809 23.97 5.93 -8.92
CA SER A 809 23.31 5.42 -10.13
C SER A 809 23.99 4.13 -10.61
N PHE A 810 23.23 3.16 -11.13
CA PHE A 810 23.75 1.82 -11.47
C PHE A 810 24.36 1.67 -12.86
N ASP A 811 24.51 2.74 -13.63
CA ASP A 811 25.14 2.65 -14.95
C ASP A 811 26.67 2.53 -14.84
N GLU A 812 27.16 1.30 -15.00
CA GLU A 812 28.41 0.96 -15.69
C GLU A 812 28.12 0.19 -16.99
#